data_AF-A0A7S4PTI9-F1
#
_entry.id   AF-A0A7S4PTI9-F1
#
_cell.length_a   1.000
_cell.length_b   1.000
_cell.length_c   1.000
_cell.angle_alpha   90.00
_cell.angle_beta   90.00
_cell.angle_gamma   90.00
#
_symmetry.space_group_name_H-M   'P 1'
#
loop_
_entity.id
_entity.type
_entity.pdbx_description
1 polymer ?
#
loop_
_entity_poly.entity_id
_entity_poly.type
_entity_poly.pdbx_seq_one_letter_code
_entity_poly.pdbx_strand_id
1 'polypeptide(L)'
;RAVAEEKLEAVASEDFELAGHLKTEEESLRRFLEQHSPGEQRSWADIAGHSRATGSRAGASAAEGALRNRTEDGPGDGGATLRAASEGPAVVRAGLARSASSIGATQCSGHRGTNTGTKLVFFLTAPGELTAETFKPTTTHYARRDALARIATAALWRGRGIAWEDVHEVVFVFEDQRMLRIQPRFVASCPVPSEYHLIMVIGRALEKEGAPGLRVSLPEAGKPLGGHIDHVVGQYARAGPTAVGLLHEAYPHSLGIYNTPSEGWDGNRSSRGDAEDRALIFFLGAVRDMTPEETHLVYRACHVHRVPCAEANLGQQAEFTSKIIDVLHGHHLHGRLAPAVWKCARRVGPGESSRAPDKLQAPARAPPKGTFWVFAPVGGGPRDLAADDRRRDGMYEVPRSCISQLWCSKAEHRSHALSFVFVGGEVLTVFPGLVTCLKMQHRAAPTERNLVSGLRVGFGDQKADPSLVVDEGCVTLGTLAEFPPDRAQRMLDRGRTVLLDLQLGGDEAQTPRLNAYEDGSMGSGASAPRRIHDVVVLLRHAGGRDFPRGFREKLATALLGCNGAEAAGDMPKKARARWVQASMPQMTTHGGISLLAHYWHTHALIPALASRLSQGTSGSDGSKSGQRGVRASSAEAGCSREAAAARPSDRGADRDGVPSADSDSKPQDGGRGAVGARG
;
A
#
# COMPACT_ATOMS: atom_id res chain seq x y z
N ARG A 1 -1.66 -37.07 8.73
CA ARG A 1 -2.20 -36.90 7.36
C ARG A 1 -3.70 -36.66 7.40
N ALA A 2 -4.52 -37.62 7.83
CA ALA A 2 -5.97 -37.45 7.97
C ALA A 2 -6.37 -36.15 8.69
N VAL A 3 -5.78 -35.89 9.88
CA VAL A 3 -5.97 -34.63 10.63
C VAL A 3 -5.67 -33.36 9.81
N ALA A 4 -4.71 -33.41 8.87
CA ALA A 4 -4.37 -32.27 8.04
C ALA A 4 -5.35 -32.08 6.87
N GLU A 5 -5.83 -33.18 6.27
CA GLU A 5 -6.85 -33.18 5.22
C GLU A 5 -8.19 -32.68 5.81
N GLU A 6 -8.61 -33.21 6.96
CA GLU A 6 -9.81 -32.81 7.68
C GLU A 6 -9.74 -31.35 8.16
N LYS A 7 -8.56 -30.88 8.59
CA LYS A 7 -8.35 -29.47 8.95
C LYS A 7 -8.47 -28.55 7.74
N LEU A 8 -8.04 -28.98 6.55
CA LEU A 8 -8.21 -28.21 5.32
C LEU A 8 -9.68 -28.15 4.92
N GLU A 9 -10.42 -29.24 5.05
CA GLU A 9 -11.87 -29.29 4.82
C GLU A 9 -12.62 -28.39 5.80
N ALA A 10 -12.31 -28.45 7.10
CA ALA A 10 -12.89 -27.58 8.12
C ALA A 10 -12.62 -26.09 7.85
N VAL A 11 -11.43 -25.74 7.34
CA VAL A 11 -11.12 -24.36 6.91
C VAL A 11 -11.93 -23.97 5.67
N ALA A 12 -12.11 -24.88 4.71
CA ALA A 12 -12.88 -24.63 3.51
C ALA A 12 -14.38 -24.45 3.80
N SER A 13 -14.90 -25.11 4.84
CA SER A 13 -16.28 -25.00 5.29
C SER A 13 -16.53 -23.91 6.34
N GLU A 14 -15.52 -23.10 6.67
CA GLU A 14 -15.57 -22.06 7.72
C GLU A 14 -15.90 -22.59 9.13
N ASP A 15 -15.65 -23.87 9.42
CA ASP A 15 -15.78 -24.46 10.76
C ASP A 15 -14.47 -24.25 11.55
N PHE A 16 -14.34 -23.04 12.10
CA PHE A 16 -13.10 -22.62 12.76
C PHE A 16 -12.86 -23.26 14.12
N GLU A 17 -13.92 -23.75 14.79
CA GLU A 17 -13.78 -24.50 16.04
C GLU A 17 -13.15 -25.87 15.76
N LEU A 18 -13.67 -26.61 14.77
CA LEU A 18 -13.10 -27.88 14.33
C LEU A 18 -11.67 -27.72 13.82
N ALA A 19 -11.42 -26.69 13.00
CA ALA A 19 -10.07 -26.41 12.49
C ALA A 19 -9.06 -26.04 13.61
N GLY A 20 -9.55 -25.48 14.73
CA GLY A 20 -8.77 -25.21 15.93
C GLY A 20 -8.44 -26.49 16.72
N HIS A 21 -9.43 -27.36 16.90
CA HIS A 21 -9.24 -28.67 17.55
C HIS A 21 -8.22 -29.53 16.79
N LEU A 22 -8.40 -29.66 15.47
CA LEU A 22 -7.51 -30.45 14.60
C LEU A 22 -6.08 -29.91 14.56
N LYS A 23 -5.88 -28.60 14.73
CA LYS A 23 -4.53 -28.01 14.86
C LYS A 23 -3.85 -28.46 16.16
N THR A 24 -4.59 -28.50 17.27
CA THR A 24 -4.07 -28.93 18.58
C THR A 24 -3.71 -30.42 18.54
N GLU A 25 -4.53 -31.22 17.87
CA GLU A 25 -4.26 -32.64 17.63
C GLU A 25 -3.02 -32.84 16.74
N GLU A 26 -2.88 -32.05 15.68
CA GLU A 26 -1.69 -32.09 14.81
C GLU A 26 -0.41 -31.74 15.60
N GLU A 27 -0.42 -30.70 16.43
CA GLU A 27 0.72 -30.33 17.28
C GLU A 27 1.07 -31.44 18.28
N SER A 28 0.06 -32.12 18.82
CA SER A 28 0.25 -33.27 19.73
C SER A 28 0.91 -34.45 19.00
N LEU A 29 0.46 -34.76 17.77
CA LEU A 29 1.06 -35.78 16.92
C LEU A 29 2.51 -35.43 16.53
N ARG A 30 2.82 -34.16 16.30
CA ARG A 30 4.21 -33.72 16.04
C ARG A 30 5.12 -33.96 17.23
N ARG A 31 4.70 -33.54 18.43
CA ARG A 31 5.47 -33.80 19.66
C ARG A 31 5.67 -35.29 19.89
N PHE A 32 4.64 -36.10 19.61
CA PHE A 32 4.76 -37.55 19.68
C PHE A 32 5.81 -38.10 18.71
N LEU A 33 5.80 -37.67 17.44
CA LEU A 33 6.79 -38.10 16.45
C LEU A 33 8.21 -37.65 16.79
N GLU A 34 8.38 -36.42 17.28
CA GLU A 34 9.69 -35.90 17.72
C GLU A 34 10.27 -36.70 18.89
N GLN A 35 9.41 -37.18 19.80
CA GLN A 35 9.84 -38.01 20.92
C GLN A 35 10.24 -39.44 20.51
N HIS A 36 9.58 -40.00 19.50
CA HIS A 36 9.73 -41.42 19.13
C HIS A 36 10.63 -41.65 17.92
N SER A 37 10.96 -40.61 17.16
CA SER A 37 11.84 -40.69 15.99
C SER A 37 12.69 -39.41 15.86
N PRO A 38 13.58 -39.13 16.83
CA PRO A 38 14.43 -37.96 16.81
C PRO A 38 15.40 -38.04 15.61
N GLY A 39 15.18 -37.19 14.61
CA GLY A 39 16.05 -37.08 13.42
C GLY A 39 15.33 -37.23 12.08
N GLU A 40 14.10 -37.76 12.03
CA GLU A 40 13.27 -37.80 10.82
C GLU A 40 12.30 -36.60 10.78
N GLN A 41 12.82 -35.40 10.52
CA GLN A 41 11.95 -34.28 10.12
C GLN A 41 11.56 -34.45 8.65
N ARG A 42 10.48 -35.19 8.39
CA ARG A 42 9.86 -35.23 7.05
C ARG A 42 9.05 -33.96 6.84
N SER A 43 9.26 -33.27 5.73
CA SER A 43 8.42 -32.12 5.37
C SER A 43 7.03 -32.62 4.95
N TRP A 44 6.01 -31.77 5.03
CA TRP A 44 4.65 -32.12 4.61
C TRP A 44 4.55 -32.52 3.12
N ALA A 45 5.46 -32.02 2.29
CA ALA A 45 5.56 -32.42 0.89
C ALA A 45 5.96 -33.91 0.76
N ASP A 46 6.81 -34.40 1.65
CA ASP A 46 7.27 -35.80 1.65
C ASP A 46 6.16 -36.76 2.07
N ILE A 47 5.31 -36.34 3.02
CA ILE A 47 4.15 -37.10 3.52
C ILE A 47 3.01 -37.14 2.48
N ALA A 48 2.82 -36.06 1.72
CA ALA A 48 1.78 -35.97 0.70
C ALA A 48 2.18 -36.61 -0.65
N GLY A 49 3.48 -36.66 -0.98
CA GLY A 49 3.97 -37.01 -2.32
C GLY A 49 4.05 -38.50 -2.69
N HIS A 50 3.91 -39.44 -1.74
CA HIS A 50 4.22 -40.87 -1.98
C HIS A 50 3.12 -41.70 -2.68
N SER A 51 2.08 -41.09 -3.28
CA SER A 51 0.89 -41.82 -3.74
C SER A 51 0.86 -42.20 -5.23
N ARG A 52 1.99 -42.32 -5.94
CA ARG A 52 1.91 -42.66 -7.38
C ARG A 52 3.07 -43.45 -7.98
N ALA A 53 3.55 -44.49 -7.31
CA ALA A 53 4.33 -45.53 -7.97
C ALA A 53 4.46 -46.81 -7.12
N THR A 54 3.48 -47.70 -7.20
CA THR A 54 3.68 -49.16 -7.19
C THR A 54 2.34 -49.83 -7.49
N GLY A 55 2.38 -50.83 -8.36
CA GLY A 55 1.28 -51.22 -9.22
C GLY A 55 0.35 -52.31 -8.70
N SER A 56 -0.69 -52.56 -9.48
CA SER A 56 -1.30 -53.86 -9.60
C SER A 56 -1.63 -54.11 -11.08
N ARG A 57 -0.95 -55.12 -11.63
CA ARG A 57 -1.20 -55.72 -12.93
C ARG A 57 -1.45 -57.20 -12.65
N ALA A 58 -2.70 -57.63 -12.71
CA ALA A 58 -3.09 -59.02 -12.92
C ALA A 58 -4.52 -59.03 -13.49
N GLY A 59 -4.69 -59.65 -14.65
CA GLY A 59 -5.94 -59.67 -15.42
C GLY A 59 -6.71 -60.99 -15.29
N ALA A 60 -7.89 -61.01 -15.91
CA ALA A 60 -8.65 -62.12 -16.50
C ALA A 60 -10.04 -61.54 -16.83
N SER A 61 -10.33 -61.18 -18.09
CA SER A 61 -10.98 -62.00 -19.12
C SER A 61 -12.35 -62.61 -18.76
N ALA A 62 -13.30 -62.31 -19.66
CA ALA A 62 -14.42 -63.14 -20.11
C ALA A 62 -15.85 -62.82 -19.60
N ALA A 63 -16.76 -63.06 -20.55
CA ALA A 63 -18.21 -63.23 -20.48
C ALA A 63 -19.10 -62.03 -20.87
N GLU A 64 -19.43 -62.04 -22.16
CA GLU A 64 -20.74 -61.83 -22.78
C GLU A 64 -21.96 -61.76 -21.84
N GLY A 65 -22.91 -60.89 -22.19
CA GLY A 65 -24.24 -60.89 -21.61
C GLY A 65 -25.14 -59.85 -22.27
N ALA A 66 -25.81 -60.27 -23.33
CA ALA A 66 -26.70 -59.46 -24.15
C ALA A 66 -28.06 -59.14 -23.49
N LEU A 67 -28.83 -58.34 -24.24
CA LEU A 67 -30.31 -58.24 -24.30
C LEU A 67 -31.03 -57.06 -23.61
N ARG A 68 -31.55 -56.20 -24.52
CA ARG A 68 -32.96 -55.82 -24.74
C ARG A 68 -33.61 -54.71 -23.90
N ASN A 69 -33.92 -53.63 -24.62
CA ASN A 69 -35.25 -53.08 -24.91
C ASN A 69 -36.32 -53.15 -23.80
N ARG A 70 -36.83 -51.96 -23.44
CA ARG A 70 -38.26 -51.63 -23.64
C ARG A 70 -38.51 -50.12 -23.49
N THR A 71 -38.94 -49.53 -24.59
CA THR A 71 -39.96 -48.48 -24.67
C THR A 71 -41.25 -48.93 -23.98
N GLU A 72 -41.96 -48.01 -23.30
CA GLU A 72 -43.40 -47.83 -23.46
C GLU A 72 -43.90 -46.54 -22.75
N ASP A 73 -44.66 -45.81 -23.56
CA ASP A 73 -45.58 -44.68 -23.41
C ASP A 73 -46.27 -44.36 -22.06
N GLY A 74 -46.76 -43.11 -21.97
CA GLY A 74 -47.44 -42.46 -20.83
C GLY A 74 -48.88 -42.96 -20.56
N PRO A 75 -49.92 -42.12 -20.31
CA PRO A 75 -50.04 -40.67 -20.09
C PRO A 75 -50.79 -40.34 -18.75
N GLY A 76 -51.07 -39.06 -18.45
CA GLY A 76 -51.97 -38.72 -17.33
C GLY A 76 -52.09 -37.24 -16.99
N ASP A 77 -53.10 -36.62 -17.59
CA ASP A 77 -53.64 -35.27 -17.38
C ASP A 77 -54.10 -34.97 -15.93
N GLY A 78 -54.21 -33.68 -15.59
CA GLY A 78 -55.02 -33.22 -14.45
C GLY A 78 -54.58 -31.90 -13.83
N GLY A 79 -55.07 -30.77 -14.38
CA GLY A 79 -54.71 -29.42 -13.95
C GLY A 79 -55.44 -28.89 -12.71
N ALA A 80 -55.01 -27.71 -12.26
CA ALA A 80 -55.87 -26.64 -11.74
C ALA A 80 -55.07 -25.34 -11.62
N THR A 81 -55.58 -24.32 -12.29
CA THR A 81 -55.19 -22.91 -12.27
C THR A 81 -55.46 -22.23 -10.93
N LEU A 82 -54.60 -21.31 -10.50
CA LEU A 82 -55.02 -20.09 -9.79
C LEU A 82 -54.04 -18.94 -10.09
N ARG A 83 -54.60 -17.88 -10.67
CA ARG A 83 -53.97 -16.57 -10.94
C ARG A 83 -53.81 -15.79 -9.63
N ALA A 84 -52.69 -15.07 -9.49
CA ALA A 84 -52.67 -13.79 -8.81
C ALA A 84 -51.59 -12.91 -9.46
N ALA A 85 -52.05 -11.80 -10.05
CA ALA A 85 -51.22 -10.73 -10.59
C ALA A 85 -50.76 -9.81 -9.46
N SER A 86 -49.51 -9.34 -9.52
CA SER A 86 -49.13 -8.06 -8.92
C SER A 86 -48.15 -7.36 -9.84
N GLU A 87 -48.67 -6.30 -10.46
CA GLU A 87 -48.00 -5.38 -11.36
C GLU A 87 -46.91 -4.61 -10.61
N GLY A 88 -45.68 -4.66 -11.13
CA GLY A 88 -44.58 -3.77 -10.75
C GLY A 88 -44.44 -2.65 -11.77
N PRO A 89 -44.14 -1.40 -11.36
CA PRO A 89 -44.19 -0.26 -12.26
C PRO A 89 -43.04 -0.27 -13.26
N ALA A 90 -43.40 -0.13 -14.53
CA ALA A 90 -42.51 0.10 -15.65
C ALA A 90 -41.82 1.48 -15.51
N VAL A 91 -40.50 1.48 -15.30
CA VAL A 91 -39.69 2.68 -15.47
C VAL A 91 -39.32 2.82 -16.94
N VAL A 92 -39.86 3.87 -17.53
CA VAL A 92 -39.61 4.38 -18.88
C VAL A 92 -38.10 4.52 -19.12
N ARG A 93 -37.56 3.65 -20.00
CA ARG A 93 -36.28 3.86 -20.67
C ARG A 93 -36.50 4.84 -21.83
N ALA A 94 -36.06 6.07 -21.66
CA ALA A 94 -35.92 7.03 -22.76
C ALA A 94 -34.52 7.67 -22.71
N GLY A 95 -33.75 7.37 -23.76
CA GLY A 95 -32.69 8.19 -24.36
C GLY A 95 -31.72 8.95 -23.47
N LEU A 96 -30.50 8.43 -23.32
CA LEU A 96 -29.28 9.23 -23.20
C LEU A 96 -28.09 8.42 -23.75
N ALA A 97 -28.09 8.28 -25.08
CA ALA A 97 -26.90 7.97 -25.85
C ALA A 97 -26.58 9.21 -26.70
N ARG A 98 -25.30 9.62 -26.70
CA ARG A 98 -24.69 10.79 -27.38
C ARG A 98 -24.56 12.07 -26.55
N SER A 99 -23.56 12.09 -25.68
CA SER A 99 -22.55 13.17 -25.58
C SER A 99 -21.62 12.89 -24.41
N ALA A 100 -20.55 12.13 -24.66
CA ALA A 100 -19.40 12.03 -23.78
C ALA A 100 -18.15 12.36 -24.60
N SER A 101 -18.12 13.58 -25.14
CA SER A 101 -16.94 14.23 -25.67
C SER A 101 -16.78 15.53 -24.88
N SER A 102 -15.63 15.70 -24.23
CA SER A 102 -15.25 16.83 -23.36
C SER A 102 -15.73 16.79 -21.89
N ILE A 103 -15.32 15.76 -21.14
CA ILE A 103 -14.92 16.04 -19.76
C ILE A 103 -13.46 16.49 -19.87
N GLY A 104 -13.24 17.79 -19.68
CA GLY A 104 -11.91 18.37 -19.65
C GLY A 104 -11.07 17.63 -18.62
N ALA A 105 -10.03 16.94 -19.11
CA ALA A 105 -8.89 16.63 -18.28
C ALA A 105 -8.38 17.99 -17.79
N THR A 106 -8.65 18.33 -16.53
CA THR A 106 -7.97 19.42 -15.86
C THR A 106 -6.50 19.09 -15.96
N GLN A 107 -5.80 19.70 -16.92
CA GLN A 107 -4.36 19.62 -17.01
C GLN A 107 -3.85 20.12 -15.67
N CYS A 108 -3.32 19.23 -14.84
CA CYS A 108 -2.44 19.60 -13.74
C CYS A 108 -1.13 20.10 -14.35
N SER A 109 -1.20 21.23 -15.06
CA SER A 109 -0.09 21.93 -15.69
C SER A 109 0.71 22.62 -14.60
N GLY A 110 1.66 21.91 -13.99
CA GLY A 110 2.50 22.53 -12.97
C GLY A 110 3.55 21.64 -12.32
N HIS A 111 3.46 20.31 -12.45
CA HIS A 111 4.52 19.44 -11.99
C HIS A 111 5.44 19.09 -13.16
N ARG A 112 6.60 19.77 -13.23
CA ARG A 112 7.79 19.22 -13.91
C ARG A 112 8.20 17.95 -13.13
N GLY A 113 7.45 16.88 -13.31
CA GLY A 113 7.91 15.55 -12.97
C GLY A 113 9.24 15.36 -13.68
N THR A 114 10.24 14.82 -12.98
CA THR A 114 11.45 14.32 -13.62
C THR A 114 11.00 13.21 -14.56
N ASN A 115 10.68 13.56 -15.80
CA ASN A 115 10.24 12.61 -16.79
C ASN A 115 11.46 11.73 -17.07
N THR A 116 11.56 10.63 -16.34
CA THR A 116 12.72 9.73 -16.38
C THR A 116 12.81 9.00 -17.72
N GLY A 117 11.78 9.13 -18.57
CA GLY A 117 11.61 8.35 -19.81
C GLY A 117 11.48 6.85 -19.55
N THR A 118 11.40 6.42 -18.28
CA THR A 118 11.42 5.01 -17.92
C THR A 118 10.03 4.58 -17.48
N LYS A 119 9.48 3.57 -18.16
CA LYS A 119 8.20 2.94 -17.84
C LYS A 119 8.38 1.70 -16.98
N LEU A 120 7.54 1.57 -15.96
CA LEU A 120 7.53 0.46 -15.02
C LEU A 120 6.42 -0.53 -15.40
N VAL A 121 6.76 -1.81 -15.33
CA VAL A 121 5.85 -2.94 -15.52
C VAL A 121 6.02 -3.86 -14.32
N PHE A 122 4.92 -4.19 -13.65
CA PHE A 122 4.94 -5.15 -12.54
C PHE A 122 4.26 -6.44 -13.01
N PHE A 123 5.01 -7.53 -13.06
CA PHE A 123 4.50 -8.84 -13.46
C PHE A 123 4.53 -9.77 -12.26
N LEU A 124 3.38 -10.34 -11.91
CA LEU A 124 3.23 -11.16 -10.71
C LEU A 124 2.48 -12.46 -10.98
N THR A 125 2.90 -13.52 -10.29
CA THR A 125 2.15 -14.78 -10.23
C THR A 125 1.18 -14.74 -9.05
N ALA A 126 -0.09 -15.05 -9.32
CA ALA A 126 -1.20 -14.91 -8.39
C ALA A 126 -1.87 -16.28 -8.16
N PRO A 127 -2.28 -16.61 -6.92
CA PRO A 127 -2.96 -17.86 -6.63
C PRO A 127 -4.44 -17.85 -7.07
N GLY A 128 -5.04 -19.03 -7.21
CA GLY A 128 -6.44 -19.23 -7.60
C GLY A 128 -6.72 -18.91 -9.07
N GLU A 129 -8.00 -18.99 -9.45
CA GLU A 129 -8.47 -18.81 -10.83
C GLU A 129 -8.90 -17.36 -11.12
N LEU A 130 -8.83 -16.94 -12.40
CA LEU A 130 -9.33 -15.64 -12.84
C LEU A 130 -10.77 -15.75 -13.36
N THR A 131 -11.72 -15.68 -12.43
CA THR A 131 -13.16 -15.68 -12.75
C THR A 131 -13.89 -14.61 -11.96
N ALA A 132 -15.03 -14.12 -12.48
CA ALA A 132 -15.88 -13.15 -11.77
C ALA A 132 -16.26 -13.62 -10.35
N GLU A 133 -16.52 -14.92 -10.20
CA GLU A 133 -16.89 -15.57 -8.94
C GLU A 133 -15.82 -15.44 -7.85
N THR A 134 -14.54 -15.49 -8.25
CA THR A 134 -13.41 -15.31 -7.33
C THR A 134 -13.15 -13.84 -6.96
N PHE A 135 -13.78 -12.89 -7.65
CA PHE A 135 -13.66 -11.44 -7.43
C PHE A 135 -14.98 -10.84 -6.90
N LYS A 136 -15.57 -11.50 -5.90
CA LYS A 136 -16.74 -11.00 -5.18
C LYS A 136 -16.33 -10.23 -3.92
N PRO A 137 -17.13 -9.26 -3.47
CA PRO A 137 -16.83 -8.56 -2.22
C PRO A 137 -16.86 -9.46 -0.98
N THR A 138 -17.57 -10.59 -1.04
CA THR A 138 -17.60 -11.62 0.01
C THR A 138 -16.36 -12.52 -0.02
N THR A 139 -15.60 -12.53 -1.12
CA THR A 139 -14.45 -13.42 -1.33
C THR A 139 -13.12 -12.67 -1.22
N THR A 140 -13.06 -11.59 -0.41
CA THR A 140 -11.83 -10.79 -0.28
C THR A 140 -10.63 -11.60 0.18
N HIS A 141 -10.83 -12.65 0.99
CA HIS A 141 -9.77 -13.56 1.44
C HIS A 141 -9.51 -14.73 0.49
N TYR A 142 -10.46 -15.05 -0.40
CA TYR A 142 -10.33 -16.17 -1.33
C TYR A 142 -9.10 -15.97 -2.21
N ALA A 143 -8.19 -16.95 -2.22
CA ALA A 143 -6.93 -16.86 -2.95
C ALA A 143 -6.25 -15.48 -2.81
N ARG A 144 -6.36 -14.89 -1.62
CA ARG A 144 -5.72 -13.64 -1.22
C ARG A 144 -5.99 -12.44 -2.15
N ARG A 145 -7.23 -12.27 -2.61
CA ARG A 145 -7.65 -11.09 -3.41
C ARG A 145 -7.39 -9.76 -2.70
N ASP A 146 -7.45 -9.73 -1.38
CA ASP A 146 -7.04 -8.61 -0.51
C ASP A 146 -5.61 -8.14 -0.83
N ALA A 147 -4.67 -9.08 -0.94
CA ALA A 147 -3.28 -8.78 -1.24
C ALA A 147 -3.11 -8.32 -2.68
N LEU A 148 -3.78 -8.97 -3.65
CA LEU A 148 -3.75 -8.56 -5.06
C LEU A 148 -4.29 -7.14 -5.25
N ALA A 149 -5.36 -6.78 -4.54
CA ALA A 149 -5.94 -5.44 -4.57
C ALA A 149 -4.97 -4.37 -4.02
N ARG A 150 -4.26 -4.69 -2.93
CA ARG A 150 -3.20 -3.82 -2.38
C ARG A 150 -2.03 -3.66 -3.34
N ILE A 151 -1.58 -4.75 -3.97
CA ILE A 151 -0.51 -4.74 -4.98
C ILE A 151 -0.90 -3.88 -6.18
N ALA A 152 -2.07 -4.12 -6.75
CA ALA A 152 -2.59 -3.33 -7.87
C ALA A 152 -2.70 -1.86 -7.49
N THR A 153 -3.09 -1.56 -6.24
CA THR A 153 -3.13 -0.17 -5.81
C THR A 153 -1.76 0.48 -5.77
N ALA A 154 -0.81 -0.14 -5.07
CA ALA A 154 0.56 0.38 -4.97
C ALA A 154 1.17 0.58 -6.36
N ALA A 155 0.89 -0.35 -7.28
CA ALA A 155 1.36 -0.29 -8.65
C ALA A 155 0.76 0.87 -9.45
N LEU A 156 -0.54 1.18 -9.32
CA LEU A 156 -1.22 2.07 -10.27
C LEU A 156 -1.67 3.41 -9.70
N TRP A 157 -1.95 3.55 -8.39
CA TRP A 157 -2.48 4.79 -7.82
C TRP A 157 -1.38 5.58 -7.13
N ARG A 158 -1.16 6.80 -7.61
CA ARG A 158 -0.36 7.84 -6.95
C ARG A 158 -1.18 8.59 -5.88
N GLY A 159 -2.50 8.59 -6.03
CA GLY A 159 -3.45 9.21 -5.13
C GLY A 159 -4.89 8.87 -5.55
N ARG A 160 -5.88 9.39 -4.83
CA ARG A 160 -7.30 9.17 -5.16
C ARG A 160 -7.60 9.67 -6.58
N GLY A 161 -8.01 8.77 -7.47
CA GLY A 161 -8.28 9.06 -8.88
C GLY A 161 -7.07 9.48 -9.71
N ILE A 162 -5.84 9.38 -9.18
CA ILE A 162 -4.62 9.81 -9.84
C ILE A 162 -3.72 8.59 -10.04
N ALA A 163 -3.43 8.27 -11.30
CA ALA A 163 -2.56 7.17 -11.65
C ALA A 163 -1.07 7.57 -11.61
N TRP A 164 -0.19 6.58 -11.49
CA TRP A 164 1.23 6.77 -11.79
C TRP A 164 1.44 6.99 -13.30
N GLU A 165 2.13 8.08 -13.66
CA GLU A 165 2.41 8.46 -15.06
C GLU A 165 3.49 7.58 -15.71
N ASP A 166 4.38 7.03 -14.89
CA ASP A 166 5.51 6.20 -15.32
C ASP A 166 5.23 4.70 -15.25
N VAL A 167 3.99 4.30 -14.95
CA VAL A 167 3.60 2.88 -14.95
C VAL A 167 2.89 2.58 -16.25
N HIS A 168 3.29 1.51 -16.92
CA HIS A 168 2.56 1.06 -18.10
C HIS A 168 1.42 0.11 -17.70
N GLU A 169 1.70 -0.86 -16.83
CA GLU A 169 0.69 -1.82 -16.34
C GLU A 169 1.18 -2.63 -15.13
N VAL A 170 0.22 -3.22 -14.42
CA VAL A 170 0.42 -4.37 -13.53
C VAL A 170 -0.25 -5.59 -14.16
N VAL A 171 0.45 -6.73 -14.10
CA VAL A 171 0.07 -7.99 -14.73
C VAL A 171 0.01 -9.08 -13.67
N PHE A 172 -1.10 -9.79 -13.60
CA PHE A 172 -1.28 -10.97 -12.76
C PHE A 172 -1.48 -12.21 -13.63
N VAL A 173 -0.68 -13.25 -13.42
CA VAL A 173 -0.88 -14.57 -14.04
C VAL A 173 -1.40 -15.52 -12.97
N PHE A 174 -2.59 -16.07 -13.21
CA PHE A 174 -3.32 -16.94 -12.28
C PHE A 174 -3.00 -18.42 -12.52
N GLU A 175 -3.43 -19.30 -11.60
CA GLU A 175 -3.15 -20.74 -11.66
C GLU A 175 -3.88 -21.44 -12.82
N ASP A 176 -5.00 -20.87 -13.27
CA ASP A 176 -5.70 -21.25 -14.51
C ASP A 176 -4.99 -20.74 -15.79
N GLN A 177 -3.77 -20.22 -15.63
CA GLN A 177 -2.91 -19.66 -16.68
C GLN A 177 -3.53 -18.48 -17.43
N ARG A 178 -4.60 -17.87 -16.93
CA ARG A 178 -5.12 -16.62 -17.48
C ARG A 178 -4.30 -15.44 -16.96
N MET A 179 -4.16 -14.43 -17.81
CA MET A 179 -3.43 -13.21 -17.47
C MET A 179 -4.38 -12.03 -17.38
N LEU A 180 -4.39 -11.34 -16.24
CA LEU A 180 -5.08 -10.07 -16.02
C LEU A 180 -4.08 -8.91 -16.14
N ARG A 181 -4.29 -8.00 -17.10
CA ARG A 181 -3.50 -6.77 -17.27
C ARG A 181 -4.33 -5.57 -16.83
N ILE A 182 -3.80 -4.76 -15.93
CA ILE A 182 -4.44 -3.53 -15.45
C ILE A 182 -3.51 -2.34 -15.74
N GLN A 183 -4.02 -1.41 -16.54
CA GLN A 183 -3.30 -0.22 -17.01
C GLN A 183 -3.74 1.04 -16.24
N PRO A 184 -2.93 2.11 -16.19
CA PRO A 184 -3.27 3.37 -15.50
C PRO A 184 -4.66 3.94 -15.80
N ARG A 185 -5.14 3.78 -17.04
CA ARG A 185 -6.49 4.25 -17.44
C ARG A 185 -7.63 3.59 -16.64
N PHE A 186 -7.38 2.45 -15.99
CA PHE A 186 -8.34 1.81 -15.08
C PHE A 186 -8.60 2.62 -13.81
N VAL A 187 -7.64 3.45 -13.36
CA VAL A 187 -7.79 4.33 -12.19
C VAL A 187 -9.00 5.26 -12.33
N ALA A 188 -9.34 5.69 -13.54
CA ALA A 188 -10.54 6.49 -13.80
C ALA A 188 -11.85 5.71 -13.55
N SER A 189 -11.83 4.39 -13.73
CA SER A 189 -12.99 3.52 -13.46
C SER A 189 -13.10 3.12 -11.98
N CYS A 190 -12.02 3.30 -11.22
CA CYS A 190 -11.90 2.92 -9.81
C CYS A 190 -11.15 4.02 -9.04
N PRO A 191 -11.75 5.21 -8.85
CA PRO A 191 -11.06 6.37 -8.29
C PRO A 191 -10.69 6.18 -6.81
N VAL A 192 -11.47 5.38 -6.08
CA VAL A 192 -11.16 4.98 -4.70
C VAL A 192 -10.54 3.59 -4.74
N PRO A 193 -9.26 3.45 -4.38
CA PRO A 193 -8.59 2.17 -4.49
C PRO A 193 -8.71 1.35 -3.21
N SER A 194 -9.86 1.25 -2.56
CA SER A 194 -10.03 0.34 -1.40
C SER A 194 -10.01 -1.12 -1.86
N GLU A 195 -9.65 -2.06 -0.98
CA GLU A 195 -9.64 -3.50 -1.31
C GLU A 195 -11.01 -3.95 -1.85
N TYR A 196 -12.06 -3.60 -1.12
CA TYR A 196 -13.45 -3.91 -1.46
C TYR A 196 -13.84 -3.34 -2.83
N HIS A 197 -13.60 -2.05 -3.05
CA HIS A 197 -14.05 -1.38 -4.27
C HIS A 197 -13.32 -1.92 -5.49
N LEU A 198 -12.01 -2.14 -5.37
CA LEU A 198 -11.19 -2.67 -6.45
C LEU A 198 -11.61 -4.11 -6.84
N ILE A 199 -11.82 -4.99 -5.85
CA ILE A 199 -12.30 -6.36 -6.09
C ILE A 199 -13.67 -6.32 -6.79
N MET A 200 -14.60 -5.52 -6.28
CA MET A 200 -15.93 -5.36 -6.88
C MET A 200 -15.87 -4.87 -8.33
N VAL A 201 -15.04 -3.86 -8.63
CA VAL A 201 -14.94 -3.30 -9.98
C VAL A 201 -14.28 -4.30 -10.94
N ILE A 202 -13.25 -5.03 -10.49
CA ILE A 202 -12.63 -6.10 -11.29
C ILE A 202 -13.65 -7.22 -11.55
N GLY A 203 -14.37 -7.70 -10.53
CA GLY A 203 -15.39 -8.75 -10.69
C GLY A 203 -16.44 -8.37 -11.74
N ARG A 204 -17.00 -7.16 -11.65
CA ARG A 204 -17.95 -6.63 -12.64
C ARG A 204 -17.35 -6.49 -14.04
N ALA A 205 -16.07 -6.14 -14.15
CA ALA A 205 -15.38 -6.07 -15.43
C ALA A 205 -15.22 -7.47 -16.04
N LEU A 206 -14.96 -8.49 -15.22
CA LEU A 206 -14.89 -9.89 -15.68
C LEU A 206 -16.26 -10.41 -16.13
N GLU A 207 -17.35 -10.05 -15.43
CA GLU A 207 -18.73 -10.41 -15.83
C GLU A 207 -19.13 -9.81 -17.18
N LYS A 208 -18.68 -8.57 -17.45
CA LYS A 208 -19.04 -7.80 -18.65
C LYS A 208 -18.03 -7.92 -19.79
N GLU A 209 -17.07 -8.83 -19.66
CA GLU A 209 -15.98 -9.05 -20.62
C GLU A 209 -15.10 -7.80 -20.88
N GLY A 210 -15.02 -6.88 -19.92
CA GLY A 210 -14.03 -5.79 -19.96
C GLY A 210 -14.36 -4.55 -19.13
N ALA A 211 -13.32 -3.72 -18.97
CA ALA A 211 -13.40 -2.34 -18.49
C ALA A 211 -12.26 -1.52 -19.10
N PRO A 212 -12.37 -0.18 -19.22
CA PRO A 212 -11.26 0.66 -19.67
C PRO A 212 -10.01 0.41 -18.81
N GLY A 213 -8.92 -0.04 -19.43
CA GLY A 213 -7.67 -0.33 -18.72
C GLY A 213 -7.53 -1.73 -18.19
N LEU A 214 -8.56 -2.56 -18.29
CA LEU A 214 -8.53 -3.96 -17.88
C LEU A 214 -8.55 -4.84 -19.13
N ARG A 215 -7.62 -5.79 -19.22
CA ARG A 215 -7.58 -6.79 -20.29
C ARG A 215 -7.32 -8.17 -19.70
N VAL A 216 -8.00 -9.17 -20.24
CA VAL A 216 -7.76 -10.58 -19.91
C VAL A 216 -7.19 -11.28 -21.15
N SER A 217 -6.15 -12.08 -20.95
CA SER A 217 -5.55 -12.89 -22.02
C SER A 217 -5.64 -14.37 -21.64
N LEU A 218 -6.05 -15.18 -22.62
CA LEU A 218 -6.12 -16.63 -22.49
C LEU A 218 -4.74 -17.26 -22.65
N PRO A 219 -4.48 -18.42 -22.02
CA PRO A 219 -3.21 -19.13 -22.19
C PRO A 219 -3.01 -19.63 -23.62
N GLU A 220 -1.78 -19.59 -24.10
CA GLU A 220 -1.38 -20.28 -25.33
C GLU A 220 -1.23 -21.78 -25.07
N ALA A 221 -1.95 -22.60 -25.84
CA ALA A 221 -1.96 -24.05 -25.67
C ALA A 221 -0.55 -24.65 -25.78
N GLY A 222 -0.19 -25.52 -24.84
CA GLY A 222 1.10 -26.21 -24.80
C GLY A 222 2.29 -25.37 -24.35
N LYS A 223 2.10 -24.09 -24.00
CA LYS A 223 3.16 -23.25 -23.43
C LYS A 223 3.08 -23.19 -21.91
N PRO A 224 4.21 -23.24 -21.20
CA PRO A 224 4.24 -23.09 -19.75
C PRO A 224 3.73 -21.70 -19.35
N LEU A 225 2.86 -21.64 -18.33
CA LEU A 225 2.18 -20.42 -17.87
C LEU A 225 1.51 -19.65 -19.02
N GLY A 226 0.92 -20.38 -19.98
CA GLY A 226 0.26 -19.79 -21.15
C GLY A 226 1.16 -18.99 -22.09
N GLY A 227 2.50 -19.05 -21.95
CA GLY A 227 3.43 -18.25 -22.75
C GLY A 227 3.52 -16.76 -22.37
N HIS A 228 2.85 -16.35 -21.29
CA HIS A 228 2.70 -14.92 -20.93
C HIS A 228 4.02 -14.23 -20.60
N ILE A 229 4.95 -14.91 -19.93
CA ILE A 229 6.27 -14.36 -19.57
C ILE A 229 7.06 -14.01 -20.84
N ASP A 230 7.17 -14.96 -21.77
CA ASP A 230 7.86 -14.76 -23.05
C ASP A 230 7.21 -13.65 -23.89
N HIS A 231 5.87 -13.65 -23.94
CA HIS A 231 5.11 -12.62 -24.63
C HIS A 231 5.39 -11.22 -24.08
N VAL A 232 5.31 -11.04 -22.75
CA VAL A 232 5.52 -9.73 -22.11
C VAL A 232 6.96 -9.25 -22.30
N VAL A 233 7.96 -10.07 -21.99
CA VAL A 233 9.37 -9.68 -22.16
C VAL A 233 9.64 -9.31 -23.62
N GLY A 234 9.19 -10.13 -24.58
CA GLY A 234 9.35 -9.84 -26.00
C GLY A 234 8.59 -8.61 -26.48
N GLN A 235 7.40 -8.33 -25.94
CA GLN A 235 6.62 -7.14 -26.26
C GLN A 235 7.40 -5.87 -25.93
N TYR A 236 7.94 -5.77 -24.71
CA TYR A 236 8.68 -4.59 -24.27
C TYR A 236 10.06 -4.50 -24.92
N ALA A 237 10.75 -5.63 -25.11
CA ALA A 237 12.04 -5.66 -25.82
C ALA A 237 11.94 -5.10 -27.25
N ARG A 238 10.83 -5.37 -27.96
CA ARG A 238 10.57 -4.81 -29.30
C ARG A 238 10.20 -3.33 -29.28
N ALA A 239 9.69 -2.82 -28.16
CA ALA A 239 9.26 -1.43 -28.04
C ALA A 239 10.42 -0.47 -27.71
N GLY A 240 11.47 -0.96 -27.06
CA GLY A 240 12.64 -0.15 -26.72
C GLY A 240 13.58 -0.82 -25.72
N PRO A 241 14.61 -0.09 -25.25
CA PRO A 241 15.56 -0.59 -24.26
C PRO A 241 14.84 -1.08 -23.00
N THR A 242 14.92 -2.38 -22.74
CA THR A 242 14.22 -3.04 -21.63
C THR A 242 15.21 -3.73 -20.71
N ALA A 243 14.96 -3.68 -19.40
CA ALA A 243 15.64 -4.53 -18.42
C ALA A 243 14.62 -5.21 -17.50
N VAL A 244 14.99 -6.39 -17.02
CA VAL A 244 14.18 -7.17 -16.07
C VAL A 244 14.82 -7.13 -14.69
N GLY A 245 14.01 -6.96 -13.65
CA GLY A 245 14.40 -7.14 -12.25
C GLY A 245 13.67 -8.34 -11.64
N LEU A 246 14.43 -9.34 -11.21
CA LEU A 246 13.97 -10.42 -10.34
C LEU A 246 14.34 -10.06 -8.91
N LEU A 247 13.33 -9.83 -8.07
CA LEU A 247 13.56 -9.41 -6.68
C LEU A 247 13.18 -10.52 -5.69
N HIS A 248 14.10 -10.83 -4.79
CA HIS A 248 13.91 -11.81 -3.73
C HIS A 248 14.86 -11.51 -2.56
N GLU A 249 14.43 -11.66 -1.30
CA GLU A 249 15.29 -11.32 -0.15
C GLU A 249 16.53 -12.24 -0.04
N ALA A 250 16.43 -13.46 -0.56
CA ALA A 250 17.53 -14.44 -0.54
C ALA A 250 18.59 -14.21 -1.64
N TYR A 251 18.35 -13.31 -2.60
CA TYR A 251 19.39 -13.02 -3.60
C TYR A 251 20.60 -12.37 -2.92
N PRO A 252 21.83 -12.76 -3.28
CA PRO A 252 23.03 -12.33 -2.56
C PRO A 252 23.37 -10.85 -2.77
N HIS A 253 22.98 -10.29 -3.91
CA HIS A 253 23.30 -8.93 -4.29
C HIS A 253 22.17 -7.98 -3.93
N SER A 254 22.48 -6.88 -3.25
CA SER A 254 21.55 -5.76 -3.18
C SER A 254 21.42 -5.10 -4.55
N LEU A 255 20.24 -4.59 -4.88
CA LEU A 255 19.99 -3.86 -6.13
C LEU A 255 20.92 -2.65 -6.30
N GLY A 256 21.53 -2.18 -5.21
CA GLY A 256 22.50 -1.09 -5.25
C GLY A 256 21.87 0.28 -5.40
N ILE A 257 20.56 0.39 -5.13
CA ILE A 257 19.79 1.63 -5.02
C ILE A 257 20.32 2.59 -3.94
N TYR A 258 21.23 2.11 -3.09
CA TYR A 258 21.91 2.87 -2.02
C TYR A 258 23.31 3.35 -2.32
N ASN A 259 23.90 2.95 -3.43
CA ASN A 259 25.24 3.39 -3.77
C ASN A 259 25.18 4.82 -4.30
N THR A 260 26.02 5.70 -3.75
CA THR A 260 26.21 7.03 -4.32
C THR A 260 26.70 6.91 -5.77
N PRO A 261 26.31 7.84 -6.66
CA PRO A 261 26.79 7.85 -8.05
C PRO A 261 28.31 8.05 -8.20
N SER A 262 29.08 8.07 -7.10
CA SER A 262 30.39 8.69 -6.96
C SER A 262 31.55 7.99 -7.69
N GLU A 263 31.38 6.79 -8.27
CA GLU A 263 32.51 6.05 -8.84
C GLU A 263 32.29 5.51 -10.26
N GLY A 264 31.90 6.39 -11.20
CA GLY A 264 32.07 6.07 -12.63
C GLY A 264 30.79 5.68 -13.38
N TRP A 265 29.62 6.08 -12.89
CA TRP A 265 28.53 6.34 -13.84
C TRP A 265 28.81 7.70 -14.46
N ASP A 266 29.56 7.71 -15.56
CA ASP A 266 29.76 8.91 -16.39
C ASP A 266 28.41 9.33 -16.95
N GLY A 267 27.62 10.08 -16.17
CA GLY A 267 26.38 10.71 -16.59
C GLY A 267 26.56 11.65 -17.79
N ASN A 268 27.81 11.84 -18.22
CA ASN A 268 28.23 12.60 -19.38
C ASN A 268 28.14 11.81 -20.71
N ARG A 269 28.01 10.47 -20.71
CA ARG A 269 27.88 9.67 -21.96
C ARG A 269 26.45 9.52 -22.48
N SER A 270 25.45 9.97 -21.74
CA SER A 270 24.09 10.13 -22.27
C SER A 270 23.97 11.54 -22.83
N SER A 271 24.62 11.77 -23.97
CA SER A 271 24.36 12.91 -24.84
C SER A 271 22.84 13.14 -24.92
N ARG A 272 22.47 14.37 -24.61
CA ARG A 272 21.16 15.01 -24.43
C ARG A 272 20.11 14.81 -25.55
N GLY A 273 20.30 13.87 -26.48
CA GLY A 273 19.48 13.65 -27.68
C GLY A 273 18.51 12.46 -27.62
N ASP A 274 18.85 11.39 -26.90
CA ASP A 274 18.06 10.15 -26.94
C ASP A 274 17.51 9.82 -25.56
N ALA A 275 16.48 10.56 -25.15
CA ALA A 275 15.56 10.11 -24.10
C ALA A 275 14.71 8.97 -24.68
N GLU A 276 15.35 7.84 -25.03
CA GLU A 276 14.65 6.64 -25.45
C GLU A 276 13.73 6.18 -24.31
N ASP A 277 12.48 5.87 -24.66
CA ASP A 277 11.53 5.25 -23.73
C ASP A 277 12.10 3.91 -23.26
N ARG A 278 12.58 3.87 -22.03
CA ARG A 278 13.12 2.64 -21.40
C ARG A 278 12.01 1.92 -20.67
N ALA A 279 12.08 0.59 -20.60
CA ALA A 279 11.16 -0.20 -19.78
C ALA A 279 11.90 -0.99 -18.69
N LEU A 280 11.35 -1.01 -17.49
CA LEU A 280 11.77 -1.91 -16.42
C LEU A 280 10.62 -2.84 -16.07
N ILE A 281 10.85 -4.15 -16.19
CA ILE A 281 9.88 -5.18 -15.85
C ILE A 281 10.31 -5.84 -14.55
N PHE A 282 9.51 -5.73 -13.50
CA PHE A 282 9.75 -6.39 -12.22
C PHE A 282 8.91 -7.65 -12.14
N PHE A 283 9.57 -8.80 -12.02
CA PHE A 283 8.93 -10.08 -11.74
C PHE A 283 8.97 -10.34 -10.24
N LEU A 284 7.79 -10.49 -9.64
CA LEU A 284 7.59 -10.61 -8.20
C LEU A 284 6.59 -11.72 -7.89
N GLY A 285 6.77 -12.41 -6.77
CA GLY A 285 5.70 -13.19 -6.17
C GLY A 285 4.58 -12.27 -5.65
N ALA A 286 3.31 -12.54 -5.95
CA ALA A 286 2.23 -11.72 -5.41
C ALA A 286 2.01 -11.99 -3.92
N VAL A 287 1.71 -13.25 -3.58
CA VAL A 287 1.41 -13.68 -2.20
C VAL A 287 2.26 -14.86 -1.76
N ARG A 288 2.75 -15.64 -2.72
CA ARG A 288 3.81 -16.63 -2.55
C ARG A 288 5.01 -16.17 -3.38
N ASP A 289 6.19 -16.68 -3.03
CA ASP A 289 7.38 -16.49 -3.85
C ASP A 289 7.21 -17.17 -5.22
N MET A 290 7.97 -16.69 -6.19
CA MET A 290 8.04 -17.34 -7.50
C MET A 290 8.65 -18.73 -7.35
N THR A 291 8.10 -19.72 -8.07
CA THR A 291 8.71 -21.06 -8.08
C THR A 291 10.03 -21.04 -8.88
N PRO A 292 10.91 -22.04 -8.68
CA PRO A 292 12.10 -22.19 -9.51
C PRO A 292 11.78 -22.27 -11.01
N GLU A 293 10.67 -22.92 -11.37
CA GLU A 293 10.20 -23.03 -12.76
C GLU A 293 9.77 -21.67 -13.31
N GLU A 294 9.00 -20.89 -12.54
CA GLU A 294 8.60 -19.52 -12.91
C GLU A 294 9.83 -18.64 -13.14
N THR A 295 10.82 -18.73 -12.25
CA THR A 295 12.08 -18.00 -12.36
C THR A 295 12.88 -18.44 -13.60
N HIS A 296 12.96 -19.74 -13.86
CA HIS A 296 13.61 -20.30 -15.05
C HIS A 296 12.98 -19.77 -16.36
N LEU A 297 11.66 -19.65 -16.40
CA LEU A 297 10.95 -19.10 -17.55
C LEU A 297 11.30 -17.63 -17.80
N VAL A 298 11.49 -16.84 -16.75
CA VAL A 298 11.96 -15.44 -16.88
C VAL A 298 13.36 -15.41 -17.49
N TYR A 299 14.32 -16.19 -16.98
CA TYR A 299 15.66 -16.24 -17.57
C TYR A 299 15.64 -16.65 -19.04
N ARG A 300 14.85 -17.67 -19.37
CA ARG A 300 14.70 -18.12 -20.76
C ARG A 300 14.16 -17.01 -21.65
N ALA A 301 13.09 -16.33 -21.23
CA ALA A 301 12.52 -15.21 -21.99
C ALA A 301 13.53 -14.06 -22.15
N CYS A 302 14.22 -13.67 -21.08
CA CYS A 302 15.28 -12.67 -21.11
C CYS A 302 16.39 -13.04 -22.10
N HIS A 303 16.85 -14.29 -22.08
CA HIS A 303 17.87 -14.79 -23.01
C HIS A 303 17.40 -14.75 -24.47
N VAL A 304 16.18 -15.25 -24.76
CA VAL A 304 15.60 -15.28 -26.11
C VAL A 304 15.47 -13.87 -26.68
N HIS A 305 14.97 -12.91 -25.90
CA HIS A 305 14.74 -11.54 -26.35
C HIS A 305 15.94 -10.61 -26.10
N ARG A 306 17.09 -11.14 -25.66
CA ARG A 306 18.31 -10.39 -25.34
C ARG A 306 18.08 -9.23 -24.36
N VAL A 307 17.21 -9.47 -23.37
CA VAL A 307 16.89 -8.53 -22.31
C VAL A 307 17.79 -8.82 -21.09
N PRO A 308 18.55 -7.85 -20.57
CA PRO A 308 19.35 -8.04 -19.38
C PRO A 308 18.45 -8.24 -18.14
N CYS A 309 18.83 -9.19 -17.29
CA CYS A 309 18.10 -9.57 -16.08
C CYS A 309 18.95 -9.29 -14.84
N ALA A 310 18.43 -8.50 -13.91
CA ALA A 310 19.03 -8.21 -12.61
C ALA A 310 18.40 -9.10 -11.54
N GLU A 311 19.20 -9.93 -10.89
CA GLU A 311 18.82 -10.64 -9.66
C GLU A 311 19.28 -9.84 -8.46
N ALA A 312 18.35 -9.39 -7.63
CA ALA A 312 18.71 -8.54 -6.50
C ALA A 312 17.74 -8.61 -5.33
N ASN A 313 18.24 -8.34 -4.13
CA ASN A 313 17.41 -7.99 -2.98
C ASN A 313 17.28 -6.46 -2.86
N LEU A 314 16.15 -5.99 -2.32
CA LEU A 314 16.02 -4.59 -1.86
C LEU A 314 16.47 -4.43 -0.40
N GLY A 315 16.43 -5.51 0.36
CA GLY A 315 16.85 -5.62 1.75
C GLY A 315 16.71 -7.08 2.20
N GLN A 316 17.17 -7.36 3.42
CA GLN A 316 17.16 -8.73 3.98
C GLN A 316 15.81 -9.13 4.59
N GLN A 317 14.92 -8.16 4.78
CA GLN A 317 13.61 -8.38 5.38
C GLN A 317 12.58 -8.68 4.29
N ALA A 318 11.85 -9.79 4.48
CA ALA A 318 10.70 -10.12 3.64
C ALA A 318 9.55 -9.15 3.91
N GLU A 319 9.19 -8.36 2.90
CA GLU A 319 8.11 -7.37 2.94
C GLU A 319 6.92 -7.81 2.07
N PHE A 320 5.76 -7.21 2.29
CA PHE A 320 4.65 -7.40 1.37
C PHE A 320 4.97 -6.79 0.00
N THR A 321 4.54 -7.46 -1.07
CA THR A 321 4.82 -7.03 -2.44
C THR A 321 4.28 -5.63 -2.75
N SER A 322 3.17 -5.21 -2.13
CA SER A 322 2.67 -3.84 -2.25
C SER A 322 3.67 -2.80 -1.72
N LYS A 323 4.36 -3.10 -0.60
CA LYS A 323 5.40 -2.21 -0.05
C LYS A 323 6.65 -2.20 -0.92
N ILE A 324 7.03 -3.35 -1.47
CA ILE A 324 8.15 -3.45 -2.43
C ILE A 324 7.88 -2.52 -3.61
N ILE A 325 6.66 -2.55 -4.15
CA ILE A 325 6.24 -1.67 -5.26
C ILE A 325 6.28 -0.19 -4.86
N ASP A 326 5.77 0.18 -3.68
CA ASP A 326 5.87 1.57 -3.17
C ASP A 326 7.34 2.03 -3.08
N VAL A 327 8.22 1.15 -2.59
CA VAL A 327 9.66 1.42 -2.49
C VAL A 327 10.26 1.62 -3.89
N LEU A 328 9.95 0.74 -4.84
CA LEU A 328 10.40 0.89 -6.23
C LEU A 328 9.94 2.21 -6.83
N HIS A 329 8.67 2.61 -6.64
CA HIS A 329 8.18 3.93 -7.04
C HIS A 329 8.98 5.07 -6.41
N GLY A 330 9.25 5.00 -5.10
CA GLY A 330 10.07 6.00 -4.42
C GLY A 330 11.44 6.14 -5.05
N HIS A 331 12.13 5.03 -5.28
CA HIS A 331 13.45 5.03 -5.93
C HIS A 331 13.41 5.47 -7.40
N HIS A 332 12.33 5.17 -8.10
CA HIS A 332 12.09 5.63 -9.47
C HIS A 332 11.93 7.15 -9.54
N LEU A 333 11.12 7.74 -8.65
CA LEU A 333 10.95 9.19 -8.53
C LEU A 333 12.24 9.91 -8.11
N HIS A 334 13.12 9.22 -7.39
CA HIS A 334 14.47 9.72 -7.09
C HIS A 334 15.47 9.52 -8.24
N GLY A 335 15.05 8.96 -9.38
CA GLY A 335 15.93 8.71 -10.54
C GLY A 335 16.98 7.62 -10.30
N ARG A 336 16.80 6.77 -9.28
CA ARG A 336 17.80 5.78 -8.86
C ARG A 336 17.54 4.38 -9.36
N LEU A 337 16.26 4.06 -9.58
CA LEU A 337 15.85 2.69 -9.86
C LEU A 337 16.48 2.17 -11.16
N ALA A 338 16.32 2.91 -12.27
CA ALA A 338 16.83 2.45 -13.56
C ALA A 338 18.35 2.27 -13.55
N PRO A 339 19.18 3.26 -13.16
CA PRO A 339 20.63 3.06 -13.10
C PRO A 339 21.05 1.85 -12.26
N ALA A 340 20.37 1.62 -11.13
CA ALA A 340 20.63 0.49 -10.24
C ALA A 340 20.33 -0.86 -10.92
N VAL A 341 19.17 -1.01 -11.56
CA VAL A 341 18.78 -2.22 -12.31
C VAL A 341 19.76 -2.49 -13.44
N TRP A 342 20.09 -1.49 -14.27
CA TRP A 342 21.02 -1.64 -15.39
C TRP A 342 22.46 -1.95 -14.94
N LYS A 343 22.90 -1.39 -13.81
CA LYS A 343 24.20 -1.73 -13.22
C LYS A 343 24.21 -3.16 -12.69
N CYS A 344 23.14 -3.59 -12.02
CA CYS A 344 23.00 -4.94 -11.49
C CYS A 344 22.97 -5.98 -12.61
N ALA A 345 22.14 -5.78 -13.64
CA ALA A 345 21.99 -6.72 -14.74
C ALA A 345 23.27 -6.93 -15.58
N ARG A 346 24.16 -5.93 -15.64
CA ARG A 346 25.45 -6.04 -16.36
C ARG A 346 26.49 -6.89 -15.62
N ARG A 347 26.34 -7.10 -14.31
CA ARG A 347 27.27 -7.93 -13.52
C ARG A 347 27.04 -9.43 -13.74
N VAL A 348 25.87 -9.81 -14.25
CA VAL A 348 25.49 -11.22 -14.44
C VAL A 348 25.88 -11.68 -15.85
N GLY A 349 27.10 -11.36 -16.29
CA GLY A 349 27.59 -11.79 -17.59
C GLY A 349 27.67 -13.33 -17.66
N PRO A 350 27.42 -13.97 -18.82
CA PRO A 350 27.31 -15.43 -18.99
C PRO A 350 28.56 -16.25 -18.62
N GLY A 351 29.67 -15.61 -18.22
CA GLY A 351 30.90 -16.27 -17.75
C GLY A 351 31.20 -16.08 -16.26
N GLU A 352 30.53 -15.17 -15.54
CA GLU A 352 30.84 -14.90 -14.13
C GLU A 352 29.99 -15.72 -13.15
N SER A 353 28.85 -16.25 -13.58
CA SER A 353 27.93 -17.04 -12.75
C SER A 353 28.55 -18.35 -12.19
N SER A 354 29.65 -18.83 -12.78
CA SER A 354 30.32 -20.07 -12.34
C SER A 354 31.40 -19.84 -11.29
N ARG A 355 31.87 -18.61 -11.08
CA ARG A 355 32.70 -18.33 -9.90
C ARG A 355 31.72 -18.20 -8.75
N ALA A 356 31.61 -19.27 -7.97
CA ALA A 356 30.89 -19.24 -6.70
C ALA A 356 31.23 -17.92 -6.02
N PRO A 357 30.24 -17.06 -5.72
CA PRO A 357 30.51 -15.76 -5.15
C PRO A 357 31.32 -16.01 -3.89
N ASP A 358 32.61 -15.68 -3.92
CA ASP A 358 33.46 -15.71 -2.74
C ASP A 358 32.67 -14.99 -1.67
N LYS A 359 32.42 -15.71 -0.56
CA LYS A 359 31.38 -15.52 0.47
C LYS A 359 31.37 -14.15 1.16
N LEU A 360 31.34 -13.07 0.41
CA LEU A 360 31.08 -11.71 0.85
C LEU A 360 29.55 -11.52 0.85
N GLN A 361 28.83 -12.46 1.47
CA GLN A 361 27.56 -12.08 2.08
C GLN A 361 27.95 -11.05 3.14
N ALA A 362 27.71 -9.77 2.84
CA ALA A 362 27.81 -8.74 3.85
C ALA A 362 26.98 -9.24 5.06
N PRO A 363 27.58 -9.35 6.25
CA PRO A 363 26.90 -9.94 7.40
C PRO A 363 25.57 -9.23 7.59
N ALA A 364 24.53 -10.01 7.90
CA ALA A 364 23.21 -9.47 8.13
C ALA A 364 23.29 -8.33 9.14
N ARG A 365 22.96 -7.11 8.69
CA ARG A 365 23.00 -5.96 9.59
C ARG A 365 21.88 -6.16 10.59
N ALA A 366 22.20 -6.08 11.88
CA ALA A 366 21.17 -6.11 12.91
C ALA A 366 20.15 -4.99 12.64
N PRO A 367 18.84 -5.23 12.86
CA PRO A 367 17.84 -4.19 12.69
C PRO A 367 18.16 -2.99 13.59
N PRO A 368 17.76 -1.76 13.20
CA PRO A 368 17.88 -0.59 14.07
C PRO A 368 17.21 -0.85 15.43
N LYS A 369 17.89 -0.45 16.52
CA LYS A 369 17.43 -0.72 17.90
C LYS A 369 16.44 0.30 18.44
N GLY A 370 16.36 1.50 17.86
CA GLY A 370 15.46 2.53 18.36
C GLY A 370 14.09 2.52 17.72
N THR A 371 13.34 3.58 17.98
CA THR A 371 11.93 3.72 17.59
C THR A 371 11.79 4.51 16.30
N PHE A 372 10.95 4.01 15.39
CA PHE A 372 10.52 4.72 14.19
C PHE A 372 9.01 5.02 14.27
N TRP A 373 8.67 6.28 14.54
CA TRP A 373 7.29 6.68 14.80
C TRP A 373 6.80 7.68 13.76
N VAL A 374 5.76 7.33 13.00
CA VAL A 374 5.14 8.24 12.04
C VAL A 374 3.83 8.80 12.56
N PHE A 375 3.63 10.11 12.38
CA PHE A 375 2.36 10.81 12.56
C PHE A 375 1.85 11.26 11.19
N ALA A 376 0.58 11.01 10.89
CA ALA A 376 -0.05 11.42 9.64
C ALA A 376 -1.38 12.15 9.92
N PRO A 377 -1.65 13.31 9.31
CA PRO A 377 -2.92 14.00 9.47
C PRO A 377 -4.01 13.28 8.67
N VAL A 378 -5.17 13.10 9.27
CA VAL A 378 -6.32 12.43 8.65
C VAL A 378 -7.57 13.30 8.71
N GLY A 379 -8.48 13.06 7.78
CA GLY A 379 -9.79 13.70 7.77
C GLY A 379 -10.77 13.09 8.76
N GLY A 380 -11.84 13.84 9.02
CA GLY A 380 -12.92 13.39 9.89
C GLY A 380 -12.49 13.32 11.35
N GLY A 381 -13.26 12.59 12.14
CA GLY A 381 -12.96 12.17 13.50
C GLY A 381 -12.68 10.68 13.60
N PRO A 382 -12.18 10.20 14.75
CA PRO A 382 -11.91 8.77 14.97
C PRO A 382 -13.17 7.90 14.83
N ARG A 383 -14.35 8.46 15.12
CA ARG A 383 -15.65 7.78 14.98
C ARG A 383 -16.10 7.62 13.52
N ASP A 384 -15.47 8.31 12.58
CA ASP A 384 -15.75 8.15 11.14
C ASP A 384 -15.08 6.90 10.57
N LEU A 385 -14.19 6.25 11.34
CA LEU A 385 -13.69 4.91 11.05
C LEU A 385 -14.85 3.92 11.12
N ALA A 386 -15.54 3.75 10.00
CA ALA A 386 -16.68 2.86 9.88
C ALA A 386 -16.26 1.50 9.31
N ALA A 387 -16.85 0.43 9.84
CA ALA A 387 -16.75 -0.89 9.22
C ALA A 387 -17.52 -0.97 7.89
N ASP A 388 -18.52 -0.10 7.69
CA ASP A 388 -19.29 -0.01 6.44
C ASP A 388 -18.37 0.35 5.26
N ASP A 389 -18.38 -0.54 4.25
CA ASP A 389 -17.52 -0.46 3.08
C ASP A 389 -17.65 0.89 2.35
N ARG A 390 -18.87 1.44 2.26
CA ARG A 390 -19.13 2.71 1.54
C ARG A 390 -18.57 3.93 2.25
N ARG A 391 -18.53 3.91 3.58
CA ARG A 391 -17.94 5.00 4.39
C ARG A 391 -16.43 4.85 4.49
N ARG A 392 -15.92 3.61 4.53
CA ARG A 392 -14.49 3.28 4.59
C ARG A 392 -13.72 3.77 3.37
N ASP A 393 -14.37 3.86 2.21
CA ASP A 393 -13.79 4.39 0.98
C ASP A 393 -13.17 5.80 1.14
N GLY A 394 -13.65 6.61 2.09
CA GLY A 394 -13.06 7.91 2.41
C GLY A 394 -11.77 7.85 3.26
N MET A 395 -11.47 6.70 3.85
CA MET A 395 -10.42 6.50 4.86
C MET A 395 -9.51 5.30 4.57
N TYR A 396 -9.49 4.78 3.34
CA TYR A 396 -8.65 3.62 2.93
C TYR A 396 -7.15 3.81 3.24
N GLU A 397 -6.68 5.07 3.35
CA GLU A 397 -5.30 5.37 3.72
C GLU A 397 -4.95 4.93 5.15
N VAL A 398 -5.90 4.88 6.07
CA VAL A 398 -5.67 4.48 7.47
C VAL A 398 -5.23 3.02 7.56
N PRO A 399 -6.04 2.02 7.13
CA PRO A 399 -5.62 0.62 7.21
C PRO A 399 -4.35 0.35 6.40
N ARG A 400 -4.14 1.03 5.27
CA ARG A 400 -2.93 0.86 4.46
C ARG A 400 -1.69 1.41 5.11
N SER A 401 -1.77 2.57 5.73
CA SER A 401 -0.65 3.16 6.46
C SER A 401 -0.26 2.26 7.63
N CYS A 402 -1.25 1.66 8.32
CA CYS A 402 -1.01 0.64 9.35
C CYS A 402 -0.26 -0.57 8.78
N ILE A 403 -0.72 -1.15 7.66
CA ILE A 403 -0.04 -2.27 7.00
C ILE A 403 1.39 -1.90 6.58
N SER A 404 1.57 -0.74 5.93
CA SER A 404 2.88 -0.23 5.50
C SER A 404 3.85 -0.04 6.68
N GLN A 405 3.36 0.46 7.81
CA GLN A 405 4.20 0.78 8.96
C GLN A 405 4.47 -0.43 9.88
N LEU A 406 3.47 -1.29 10.14
CA LEU A 406 3.51 -2.22 11.28
C LEU A 406 3.68 -3.70 10.88
N TRP A 407 3.23 -4.12 9.70
CA TRP A 407 3.32 -5.52 9.27
C TRP A 407 4.52 -5.76 8.36
N CYS A 408 5.24 -6.86 8.52
CA CYS A 408 6.06 -7.43 7.44
C CYS A 408 5.54 -8.82 7.05
N SER A 409 6.14 -9.46 6.04
CA SER A 409 5.63 -10.74 5.52
C SER A 409 5.60 -11.83 6.60
N LYS A 410 6.63 -11.86 7.45
CA LYS A 410 6.83 -12.94 8.45
C LYS A 410 6.52 -12.49 9.89
N ALA A 411 6.51 -11.19 10.20
CA ALA A 411 6.44 -10.68 11.57
C ALA A 411 5.82 -9.26 11.67
N GLU A 412 5.92 -8.65 12.85
CA GLU A 412 5.62 -7.25 13.10
C GLU A 412 6.91 -6.41 13.15
N HIS A 413 6.82 -5.13 12.82
CA HIS A 413 7.91 -4.18 13.04
C HIS A 413 7.90 -3.68 14.49
N ARG A 414 8.57 -4.40 15.40
CA ARG A 414 8.56 -4.12 16.85
C ARG A 414 9.00 -2.72 17.25
N SER A 415 9.85 -2.08 16.45
CA SER A 415 10.35 -0.72 16.70
C SER A 415 9.46 0.38 16.10
N HIS A 416 8.34 0.03 15.47
CA HIS A 416 7.53 1.00 14.74
C HIS A 416 6.31 1.44 15.53
N ALA A 417 5.89 2.68 15.33
CA ALA A 417 4.59 3.16 15.78
C ALA A 417 3.96 4.04 14.69
N LEU A 418 2.63 4.09 14.66
CA LEU A 418 1.87 4.95 13.76
C LEU A 418 0.87 5.77 14.56
N SER A 419 0.67 7.03 14.20
CA SER A 419 -0.33 7.88 14.82
C SER A 419 -1.09 8.69 13.78
N PHE A 420 -2.41 8.63 13.85
CA PHE A 420 -3.29 9.43 13.01
C PHE A 420 -3.77 10.63 13.81
N VAL A 421 -3.58 11.82 13.26
CA VAL A 421 -3.95 13.09 13.89
C VAL A 421 -5.21 13.62 13.21
N PHE A 422 -6.32 13.64 13.93
CA PHE A 422 -7.59 14.12 13.43
C PHE A 422 -7.70 15.64 13.54
N VAL A 423 -8.68 16.22 12.82
CA VAL A 423 -8.89 17.67 12.77
C VAL A 423 -9.23 18.25 14.14
N GLY A 424 -9.90 17.49 15.01
CA GLY A 424 -10.22 17.89 16.39
C GLY A 424 -9.02 17.84 17.35
N GLY A 425 -7.85 17.37 16.90
CA GLY A 425 -6.66 17.21 17.72
C GLY A 425 -6.57 15.88 18.47
N GLU A 426 -7.55 14.99 18.28
CA GLU A 426 -7.45 13.61 18.73
C GLU A 426 -6.35 12.88 17.96
N VAL A 427 -5.67 11.98 18.66
CA VAL A 427 -4.58 11.18 18.14
C VAL A 427 -4.90 9.70 18.38
N LEU A 428 -5.05 8.96 17.29
CA LEU A 428 -5.16 7.50 17.33
C LEU A 428 -3.78 6.90 17.08
N THR A 429 -3.16 6.37 18.13
CA THR A 429 -1.87 5.68 18.04
C THR A 429 -2.07 4.18 17.94
N VAL A 430 -1.35 3.56 17.01
CA VAL A 430 -1.37 2.14 16.72
C VAL A 430 0.04 1.59 16.92
N PHE A 431 0.14 0.58 17.78
CA PHE A 431 1.39 -0.06 18.14
C PHE A 431 1.53 -1.44 17.47
N PRO A 432 2.76 -2.01 17.40
CA PRO A 432 3.00 -3.30 16.76
C PRO A 432 2.18 -4.44 17.37
N GLY A 433 1.83 -4.37 18.66
CA GLY A 433 1.02 -5.40 19.32
C GLY A 433 -0.31 -5.72 18.62
N LEU A 434 -0.91 -4.74 17.93
CA LEU A 434 -2.13 -4.97 17.12
C LEU A 434 -1.89 -6.02 16.03
N VAL A 435 -0.69 -6.05 15.45
CA VAL A 435 -0.28 -7.05 14.45
C VAL A 435 -0.37 -8.44 15.03
N THR A 436 0.17 -8.63 16.24
CA THR A 436 0.12 -9.91 16.95
C THR A 436 -1.33 -10.30 17.26
N CYS A 437 -2.15 -9.41 17.81
CA CYS A 437 -3.56 -9.70 18.09
C CYS A 437 -4.29 -10.15 16.81
N LEU A 438 -4.15 -9.40 15.71
CA LEU A 438 -4.84 -9.71 14.45
C LEU A 438 -4.28 -10.96 13.75
N LYS A 439 -2.97 -11.22 13.85
CA LYS A 439 -2.35 -12.44 13.28
C LYS A 439 -2.77 -13.71 14.02
N MET A 440 -3.05 -13.61 15.33
CA MET A 440 -3.55 -14.75 16.10
C MET A 440 -4.99 -15.10 15.73
N GLN A 441 -5.80 -14.10 15.36
CA GLN A 441 -7.20 -14.27 14.96
C GLN A 441 -7.36 -14.56 13.47
N HIS A 442 -6.48 -14.02 12.65
CA HIS A 442 -6.47 -14.18 11.20
C HIS A 442 -5.14 -14.81 10.80
N ARG A 443 -5.18 -16.04 10.25
CA ARG A 443 -3.98 -16.82 9.86
C ARG A 443 -3.09 -16.13 8.80
N ALA A 444 -3.46 -14.93 8.35
CA ALA A 444 -2.88 -14.15 7.28
C ALA A 444 -2.85 -12.64 7.63
N ALA A 445 -2.21 -11.82 6.79
CA ALA A 445 -2.31 -10.36 6.91
C ALA A 445 -3.78 -9.92 6.89
N PRO A 446 -4.21 -9.01 7.78
CA PRO A 446 -5.61 -8.61 7.88
C PRO A 446 -6.06 -7.87 6.61
N THR A 447 -7.34 -8.01 6.27
CA THR A 447 -7.99 -7.12 5.29
C THR A 447 -8.13 -5.71 5.86
N GLU A 448 -8.39 -4.73 4.99
CA GLU A 448 -8.77 -3.38 5.41
C GLU A 448 -9.96 -3.40 6.37
N ARG A 449 -10.93 -4.29 6.16
CA ARG A 449 -12.10 -4.45 7.05
C ARG A 449 -11.70 -4.97 8.43
N ASN A 450 -10.92 -6.06 8.49
CA ASN A 450 -10.48 -6.63 9.77
C ASN A 450 -9.66 -5.61 10.56
N LEU A 451 -8.80 -4.85 9.88
CA LEU A 451 -7.97 -3.84 10.51
C LEU A 451 -8.79 -2.67 11.04
N VAL A 452 -9.76 -2.16 10.27
CA VAL A 452 -10.66 -1.10 10.76
C VAL A 452 -11.48 -1.58 11.96
N SER A 453 -12.01 -2.80 11.91
CA SER A 453 -12.72 -3.38 13.07
C SER A 453 -11.81 -3.51 14.28
N GLY A 454 -10.58 -3.99 14.11
CA GLY A 454 -9.59 -4.08 15.19
C GLY A 454 -9.22 -2.72 15.77
N LEU A 455 -9.07 -1.68 14.94
CA LEU A 455 -8.85 -0.32 15.43
C LEU A 455 -10.03 0.16 16.28
N ARG A 456 -11.26 -0.06 15.83
CA ARG A 456 -12.49 0.31 16.56
C ARG A 456 -12.61 -0.38 17.91
N VAL A 457 -12.35 -1.70 17.96
CA VAL A 457 -12.28 -2.43 19.24
C VAL A 457 -11.22 -1.82 20.13
N GLY A 458 -10.01 -1.59 19.60
CA GLY A 458 -8.87 -1.10 20.36
C GLY A 458 -9.05 0.28 20.98
N PHE A 459 -9.87 1.17 20.39
CA PHE A 459 -10.23 2.46 21.01
C PHE A 459 -11.56 2.46 21.77
N GLY A 460 -12.20 1.29 21.95
CA GLY A 460 -13.39 1.13 22.78
C GLY A 460 -14.72 1.48 22.11
N ASP A 461 -14.81 1.36 20.78
CA ASP A 461 -16.10 1.51 20.09
C ASP A 461 -17.02 0.31 20.39
N GLN A 462 -18.09 0.56 21.16
CA GLN A 462 -19.09 -0.45 21.53
C GLN A 462 -19.84 -1.07 20.33
N LYS A 463 -19.77 -0.44 19.15
CA LYS A 463 -20.36 -0.95 17.90
C LYS A 463 -19.34 -1.68 17.02
N ALA A 464 -18.13 -1.93 17.53
CA ALA A 464 -17.15 -2.74 16.84
C ALA A 464 -17.55 -4.22 16.88
N ASP A 465 -16.88 -5.04 16.07
CA ASP A 465 -17.12 -6.48 16.05
C ASP A 465 -16.73 -7.10 17.41
N PRO A 466 -17.69 -7.63 18.19
CA PRO A 466 -17.39 -8.16 19.53
C PRO A 466 -16.59 -9.46 19.50
N SER A 467 -16.47 -10.12 18.34
CA SER A 467 -15.66 -11.33 18.19
C SER A 467 -14.15 -11.03 18.13
N LEU A 468 -13.77 -9.78 17.85
CA LEU A 468 -12.38 -9.38 17.77
C LEU A 468 -11.84 -8.98 19.14
N VAL A 469 -10.69 -9.53 19.50
CA VAL A 469 -9.99 -9.21 20.75
C VAL A 469 -8.75 -8.37 20.44
N VAL A 470 -8.63 -7.21 21.06
CA VAL A 470 -7.44 -6.35 20.94
C VAL A 470 -6.93 -6.05 22.33
N ASP A 471 -5.68 -6.42 22.59
CA ASP A 471 -5.07 -6.23 23.90
C ASP A 471 -4.95 -4.75 24.26
N GLU A 472 -5.09 -4.45 25.54
CA GLU A 472 -5.02 -3.09 26.06
C GLU A 472 -3.69 -2.43 25.67
N GLY A 473 -3.77 -1.26 25.03
CA GLY A 473 -2.59 -0.50 24.63
C GLY A 473 -2.02 -0.82 23.25
N CYS A 474 -2.57 -1.80 22.53
CA CYS A 474 -2.24 -1.98 21.11
C CYS A 474 -2.74 -0.81 20.25
N VAL A 475 -3.82 -0.19 20.69
CA VAL A 475 -4.41 1.01 20.11
C VAL A 475 -4.75 1.96 21.26
N THR A 476 -4.45 3.24 21.09
CA THR A 476 -4.83 4.27 22.06
C THR A 476 -5.44 5.45 21.33
N LEU A 477 -6.55 5.97 21.83
CA LEU A 477 -7.17 7.19 21.35
C LEU A 477 -7.21 8.21 22.49
N GLY A 478 -6.70 9.40 22.24
CA GLY A 478 -6.72 10.49 23.22
C GLY A 478 -6.21 11.78 22.62
N THR A 479 -5.91 12.76 23.46
CA THR A 479 -5.24 14.00 23.05
C THR A 479 -3.73 13.93 23.29
N LEU A 480 -2.94 14.84 22.67
CA LEU A 480 -1.50 14.95 23.00
C LEU A 480 -1.23 15.26 24.48
N ALA A 481 -2.21 15.79 25.23
CA ALA A 481 -2.06 16.03 26.66
C ALA A 481 -2.20 14.72 27.47
N GLU A 482 -2.96 13.77 26.95
CA GLU A 482 -3.18 12.44 27.54
C GLU A 482 -2.14 11.42 27.07
N PHE A 483 -1.24 11.79 26.17
CA PHE A 483 -0.17 10.92 25.69
C PHE A 483 0.61 10.40 26.90
N PRO A 484 0.50 9.10 27.23
CA PRO A 484 1.04 8.59 28.48
C PRO A 484 2.56 8.78 28.47
N PRO A 485 3.11 9.65 29.34
CA PRO A 485 4.54 9.91 29.35
C PRO A 485 5.30 8.60 29.60
N ASP A 486 4.76 7.69 30.40
CA ASP A 486 5.46 6.45 30.76
C ASP A 486 5.62 5.45 29.60
N ARG A 487 4.70 5.41 28.63
CA ARG A 487 4.86 4.52 27.47
C ARG A 487 5.73 5.15 26.38
N ALA A 488 5.50 6.42 26.06
CA ALA A 488 6.27 7.12 25.02
C ALA A 488 7.70 7.47 25.48
N GLN A 489 7.90 7.88 26.74
CA GLN A 489 9.23 8.27 27.26
C GLN A 489 10.12 7.09 27.58
N ARG A 490 9.57 5.90 27.86
CA ARG A 490 10.38 4.66 27.89
C ARG A 490 10.89 4.28 26.50
N MET A 491 10.24 4.76 25.43
CA MET A 491 10.57 4.38 24.04
C MET A 491 11.54 5.34 23.34
N LEU A 492 11.66 6.60 23.77
CA LEU A 492 12.45 7.61 23.07
C LEU A 492 13.62 8.13 23.94
N ASP A 493 14.84 8.03 23.40
CA ASP A 493 16.02 8.66 23.98
C ASP A 493 16.05 10.15 23.62
N ARG A 494 15.72 11.02 24.57
CA ARG A 494 15.64 12.48 24.39
C ARG A 494 16.91 13.08 23.77
N GLY A 495 18.09 12.51 24.05
CA GLY A 495 19.37 13.01 23.54
C GLY A 495 19.72 12.49 22.15
N ARG A 496 18.96 11.51 21.65
CA ARG A 496 19.21 10.78 20.39
C ARG A 496 17.97 10.68 19.50
N THR A 497 16.90 11.38 19.83
CA THR A 497 15.69 11.46 19.02
C THR A 497 15.79 12.60 18.02
N VAL A 498 15.44 12.33 16.76
CA VAL A 498 15.28 13.34 15.71
C VAL A 498 13.80 13.50 15.39
N LEU A 499 13.33 14.75 15.37
CA LEU A 499 12.00 15.10 14.90
C LEU A 499 12.11 15.56 13.44
N LEU A 500 11.41 14.88 12.54
CA LEU A 500 11.41 15.13 11.10
C LEU A 500 10.04 15.64 10.67
N ASP A 501 9.94 16.86 10.13
CA ASP A 501 8.75 17.36 9.42
C ASP A 501 8.94 17.11 7.93
N LEU A 502 8.19 16.16 7.39
CA LEU A 502 8.35 15.65 6.03
C LEU A 502 7.13 15.96 5.17
N GLN A 503 7.37 16.66 4.06
CA GLN A 503 6.34 17.01 3.09
C GLN A 503 6.45 16.16 1.80
N LEU A 504 5.39 15.43 1.45
CA LEU A 504 5.25 14.72 0.18
C LEU A 504 4.79 15.69 -0.92
N GLY A 505 5.51 15.73 -2.04
CA GLY A 505 5.19 16.60 -3.18
C GLY A 505 5.51 18.07 -2.99
N GLY A 506 6.39 18.41 -2.04
CA GLY A 506 6.85 19.78 -1.84
C GLY A 506 7.67 20.31 -3.02
N ASP A 507 7.67 21.62 -3.21
CA ASP A 507 8.59 22.30 -4.12
C ASP A 507 10.03 22.15 -3.61
N GLU A 508 10.91 21.57 -4.43
CA GLU A 508 12.32 21.38 -4.08
C GLU A 508 13.02 22.69 -3.76
N ALA A 509 12.58 23.80 -4.36
CA ALA A 509 13.14 25.11 -4.12
C ALA A 509 12.88 25.60 -2.67
N GLN A 510 11.81 25.13 -2.04
CA GLN A 510 11.39 25.60 -0.72
C GLN A 510 11.83 24.66 0.40
N THR A 511 11.74 23.35 0.18
CA THR A 511 12.09 22.35 1.19
C THR A 511 13.03 21.33 0.59
N PRO A 512 14.25 21.16 1.12
CA PRO A 512 15.24 20.33 0.49
C PRO A 512 14.84 18.85 0.58
N ARG A 513 15.04 18.10 -0.50
CA ARG A 513 14.64 16.69 -0.55
C ARG A 513 15.42 15.83 0.45
N LEU A 514 14.74 14.94 1.15
CA LEU A 514 15.39 13.92 1.97
C LEU A 514 16.23 13.02 1.06
N ASN A 515 17.54 13.20 1.11
CA ASN A 515 18.48 12.44 0.33
C ASN A 515 19.14 11.41 1.26
N ALA A 516 18.65 10.17 1.27
CA ALA A 516 19.15 9.12 2.17
C ALA A 516 20.58 8.60 1.88
N TYR A 517 21.34 9.35 1.08
CA TYR A 517 22.53 8.87 0.37
C TYR A 517 23.61 9.94 0.26
N GLU A 518 23.52 11.07 0.98
CA GLU A 518 24.70 11.92 1.13
C GLU A 518 25.73 11.11 1.90
N ASP A 519 26.82 10.74 1.22
CA ASP A 519 27.85 9.87 1.78
C ASP A 519 28.27 10.41 3.14
N GLY A 520 28.18 9.53 4.13
CA GLY A 520 28.73 9.73 5.46
C GLY A 520 30.26 9.79 5.47
N SER A 521 30.89 10.28 4.40
CA SER A 521 32.21 10.92 4.42
C SER A 521 32.13 12.20 5.25
N MET A 522 31.61 12.08 6.48
CA MET A 522 31.98 12.96 7.55
C MET A 522 33.47 12.74 7.71
N GLY A 523 34.25 13.73 7.27
CA GLY A 523 35.70 13.73 7.40
C GLY A 523 36.08 13.24 8.78
N SER A 524 37.06 12.35 8.84
CA SER A 524 37.48 11.56 10.01
C SER A 524 37.86 12.36 11.27
N GLY A 525 37.72 13.69 11.26
CA GLY A 525 38.05 14.60 12.36
C GLY A 525 36.88 15.20 13.13
N ALA A 526 35.62 15.04 12.70
CA ALA A 526 34.48 15.56 13.46
C ALA A 526 34.05 14.55 14.54
N SER A 527 33.99 15.01 15.80
CA SER A 527 33.48 14.23 16.94
C SER A 527 32.25 13.43 16.53
N ALA A 528 32.32 12.09 16.66
CA ALA A 528 31.31 11.18 16.14
C ALA A 528 29.90 11.73 16.42
N PRO A 529 29.09 12.02 15.39
CA PRO A 529 27.77 12.59 15.58
C PRO A 529 27.02 11.76 16.60
N ARG A 530 26.38 12.42 17.59
CA ARG A 530 25.57 11.73 18.59
C ARG A 530 24.67 10.75 17.85
N ARG A 531 24.83 9.45 18.12
CA ARG A 531 24.15 8.39 17.38
C ARG A 531 22.65 8.64 17.47
N ILE A 532 22.02 8.96 16.34
CA ILE A 532 20.57 9.03 16.24
C ILE A 532 20.06 7.62 16.58
N HIS A 533 19.20 7.54 17.59
CA HIS A 533 18.61 6.29 18.05
C HIS A 533 17.16 6.21 17.58
N ASP A 534 16.40 7.29 17.76
CA ASP A 534 14.96 7.33 17.47
C ASP A 534 14.63 8.39 16.42
N VAL A 535 13.63 8.11 15.60
CA VAL A 535 13.15 9.02 14.56
C VAL A 535 11.63 9.14 14.65
N VAL A 536 11.17 10.36 14.84
CA VAL A 536 9.75 10.71 14.86
C VAL A 536 9.45 11.56 13.63
N VAL A 537 8.52 11.14 12.79
CA VAL A 537 8.19 11.77 11.51
C VAL A 537 6.78 12.36 11.57
N LEU A 538 6.65 13.63 11.23
CA LEU A 538 5.39 14.27 10.85
C LEU A 538 5.27 14.23 9.33
N LEU A 539 4.45 13.31 8.80
CA LEU A 539 4.29 13.11 7.37
C LEU A 539 3.03 13.82 6.87
N ARG A 540 3.16 14.73 5.90
CA ARG A 540 2.03 15.47 5.30
C ARG A 540 2.21 15.63 3.79
N HIS A 541 1.12 15.91 3.09
CA HIS A 541 1.16 16.24 1.64
C HIS A 541 1.27 17.75 1.42
N ALA A 542 1.96 18.15 0.35
CA ALA A 542 1.91 19.51 -0.15
C ALA A 542 0.50 19.84 -0.66
N GLY A 543 -0.06 20.96 -0.20
CA GLY A 543 -1.44 21.35 -0.49
C GLY A 543 -2.52 20.43 0.12
N GLY A 544 -2.11 19.40 0.88
CA GLY A 544 -3.02 18.49 1.57
C GLY A 544 -3.38 19.00 2.96
N ARG A 545 -3.92 18.07 3.77
CA ARG A 545 -4.18 18.34 5.18
C ARG A 545 -2.87 18.53 5.94
N ASP A 546 -2.84 19.52 6.82
CA ASP A 546 -1.75 19.75 7.76
C ASP A 546 -2.20 19.41 9.19
N PHE A 547 -1.24 19.31 10.10
CA PHE A 547 -1.50 19.11 11.52
C PHE A 547 -2.19 20.32 12.15
N PRO A 548 -3.00 20.12 13.22
CA PRO A 548 -3.60 21.22 13.96
C PRO A 548 -2.57 22.27 14.42
N ARG A 549 -3.00 23.53 14.52
CA ARG A 549 -2.12 24.62 14.96
C ARG A 549 -1.52 24.33 16.34
N GLY A 550 -0.20 24.47 16.46
CA GLY A 550 0.52 24.20 17.71
C GLY A 550 0.78 22.72 17.99
N PHE A 551 0.38 21.80 17.10
CA PHE A 551 0.56 20.36 17.29
C PHE A 551 2.04 19.98 17.36
N ARG A 552 2.89 20.56 16.51
CA ARG A 552 4.32 20.26 16.42
C ARG A 552 5.02 20.57 17.74
N GLU A 553 4.75 21.74 18.30
CA GLU A 553 5.31 22.21 19.56
C GLU A 553 4.82 21.34 20.72
N LYS A 554 3.50 21.07 20.77
CA LYS A 554 2.90 20.20 21.79
C LYS A 554 3.47 18.78 21.74
N LEU A 555 3.68 18.24 20.54
CA LEU A 555 4.25 16.90 20.34
C LEU A 555 5.71 16.87 20.83
N ALA A 556 6.52 17.86 20.45
CA ALA A 556 7.90 17.95 20.91
C ALA A 556 7.98 18.03 22.44
N THR A 557 7.09 18.83 23.08
CA THR A 557 6.98 18.89 24.54
C THR A 557 6.55 17.57 25.15
N ALA A 558 5.51 16.91 24.61
CA ALA A 558 4.98 15.66 25.13
C ALA A 558 6.01 14.51 25.05
N LEU A 559 6.70 14.38 23.92
CA LEU A 559 7.67 13.30 23.69
C LEU A 559 9.01 13.55 24.40
N LEU A 560 9.51 14.78 24.39
CA LEU A 560 10.87 15.09 24.85
C LEU A 560 10.92 15.76 26.23
N GLY A 561 9.76 16.03 26.85
CA GLY A 561 9.67 16.68 28.16
C GLY A 561 10.15 18.14 28.14
N CYS A 562 10.08 18.81 26.99
CA CYS A 562 10.40 20.24 26.84
C CYS A 562 9.28 21.08 27.45
N ASN A 563 9.09 21.03 28.77
CA ASN A 563 8.14 21.91 29.45
C ASN A 563 8.67 23.34 29.37
N GLY A 564 7.95 24.22 28.65
CA GLY A 564 8.28 25.64 28.47
C GLY A 564 8.12 26.50 29.73
N ALA A 565 7.98 25.88 30.90
CA ALA A 565 7.84 26.54 32.18
C ALA A 565 9.09 26.27 33.04
N GLU A 566 10.18 26.99 32.76
CA GLU A 566 11.19 27.26 33.78
C GLU A 566 11.33 28.77 33.93
N ALA A 567 10.72 29.22 35.03
CA ALA A 567 10.85 30.54 35.58
C ALA A 567 12.31 30.79 36.01
N ALA A 568 12.87 31.91 35.52
CA ALA A 568 13.83 32.81 36.15
C ALA A 568 15.10 32.26 36.88
N GLY A 569 15.44 30.98 36.80
CA GLY A 569 16.63 30.40 37.45
C GLY A 569 17.61 29.83 36.43
N ASP A 570 18.89 30.06 36.67
CA ASP A 570 20.09 29.86 35.83
C ASP A 570 20.39 28.38 35.42
N MET A 571 19.38 27.61 34.99
CA MET A 571 19.52 26.20 34.62
C MET A 571 20.14 26.03 33.22
N PRO A 572 20.95 24.97 33.01
CA PRO A 572 21.66 24.72 31.76
C PRO A 572 20.67 24.66 30.60
N LYS A 573 20.92 25.49 29.57
CA LYS A 573 20.13 25.63 28.33
C LYS A 573 19.58 24.27 27.88
N LYS A 574 18.32 23.96 28.25
CA LYS A 574 17.66 22.71 27.84
C LYS A 574 17.71 22.63 26.32
N ALA A 575 18.22 21.50 25.81
CA ALA A 575 18.35 21.27 24.38
C ALA A 575 16.96 21.39 23.73
N ARG A 576 16.76 22.46 22.94
CA ARG A 576 15.55 22.60 22.13
C ARG A 576 15.46 21.42 21.17
N ALA A 577 14.25 20.86 21.04
CA ALA A 577 13.95 19.85 20.05
C ALA A 577 14.39 20.33 18.67
N ARG A 578 15.24 19.55 18.00
CA ARG A 578 15.75 19.89 16.67
C ARG A 578 14.83 19.28 15.62
N TRP A 579 14.04 20.14 14.98
CA TRP A 579 13.24 19.77 13.83
C TRP A 579 14.11 19.78 12.57
N VAL A 580 14.12 18.66 11.86
CA VAL A 580 14.63 18.56 10.49
C VAL A 580 13.44 18.76 9.57
N GLN A 581 13.50 19.74 8.68
CA GLN A 581 12.51 19.89 7.60
C GLN A 581 13.06 19.26 6.34
N ALA A 582 12.26 18.41 5.70
CA ALA A 582 12.62 17.80 4.43
C ALA A 582 11.38 17.58 3.55
N SER A 583 11.61 17.33 2.27
CA SER A 583 10.58 16.94 1.32
C SER A 583 10.87 15.58 0.69
N MET A 584 9.84 14.93 0.18
CA MET A 584 9.93 13.75 -0.66
C MET A 584 9.07 13.93 -1.92
N PRO A 585 9.31 13.15 -2.99
CA PRO A 585 8.42 13.14 -4.14
C PRO A 585 6.95 12.94 -3.75
N GLN A 586 6.03 13.38 -4.60
CA GLN A 586 4.61 13.17 -4.35
C GLN A 586 4.25 11.70 -4.54
N MET A 587 3.82 11.07 -3.45
CA MET A 587 3.42 9.67 -3.33
C MET A 587 2.19 9.61 -2.42
N THR A 588 1.50 8.47 -2.33
CA THR A 588 0.48 8.26 -1.30
C THR A 588 1.10 8.30 0.11
N THR A 589 0.28 8.55 1.14
CA THR A 589 0.73 8.54 2.55
C THR A 589 1.39 7.21 2.92
N HIS A 590 0.74 6.10 2.57
CA HIS A 590 1.26 4.75 2.81
C HIS A 590 2.52 4.45 2.00
N GLY A 591 2.64 4.94 0.76
CA GLY A 591 3.85 4.78 -0.04
C GLY A 591 5.05 5.55 0.55
N GLY A 592 4.83 6.76 1.05
CA GLY A 592 5.84 7.52 1.79
C GLY A 592 6.29 6.78 3.07
N ILE A 593 5.34 6.21 3.81
CA ILE A 593 5.62 5.36 4.98
C ILE A 593 6.43 4.12 4.58
N SER A 594 6.02 3.40 3.54
CA SER A 594 6.73 2.22 3.02
C SER A 594 8.20 2.55 2.69
N LEU A 595 8.45 3.68 2.02
CA LEU A 595 9.80 4.09 1.66
C LEU A 595 10.64 4.50 2.88
N LEU A 596 10.07 5.24 3.84
CA LEU A 596 10.79 5.63 5.05
C LEU A 596 11.11 4.43 5.94
N ALA A 597 10.15 3.51 6.11
CA ALA A 597 10.36 2.25 6.82
C ALA A 597 11.47 1.43 6.13
N HIS A 598 11.48 1.41 4.80
CA HIS A 598 12.57 0.78 4.04
C HIS A 598 13.93 1.43 4.34
N TYR A 599 14.02 2.77 4.30
CA TYR A 599 15.24 3.49 4.64
C TYR A 599 15.68 3.27 6.09
N TRP A 600 14.73 3.11 7.00
CA TRP A 600 15.01 2.75 8.39
C TRP A 600 15.67 1.37 8.46
N HIS A 601 15.06 0.34 7.88
CA HIS A 601 15.56 -1.03 7.93
C HIS A 601 16.89 -1.24 7.21
N THR A 602 17.14 -0.49 6.13
CA THR A 602 18.42 -0.54 5.41
C THR A 602 19.49 0.37 6.03
N HIS A 603 19.19 1.03 7.15
CA HIS A 603 20.04 2.00 7.83
C HIS A 603 20.41 3.22 6.96
N ALA A 604 19.63 3.52 5.92
CA ALA A 604 19.83 4.69 5.07
C ALA A 604 19.27 5.99 5.68
N LEU A 605 18.21 5.89 6.50
CA LEU A 605 17.55 7.07 7.07
C LEU A 605 18.42 7.82 8.08
N ILE A 606 19.14 7.11 8.95
CA ILE A 606 19.96 7.71 10.01
C ILE A 606 21.11 8.57 9.44
N PRO A 607 21.95 8.07 8.50
CA PRO A 607 22.96 8.89 7.84
C PRO A 607 22.39 10.12 7.14
N ALA A 608 21.23 9.99 6.49
CA ALA A 608 20.52 11.09 5.84
C ALA A 608 20.25 12.24 6.81
N LEU A 609 19.67 11.89 7.96
CA LEU A 609 19.28 12.85 8.99
C LEU A 609 20.51 13.43 9.69
N ALA A 610 21.55 12.62 9.91
CA ALA A 610 22.80 13.09 10.48
C ALA A 610 23.49 14.13 9.58
N SER A 611 23.57 13.90 8.26
CA SER A 611 24.12 14.87 7.30
C SER A 611 23.37 16.21 7.39
N ARG A 612 22.04 16.16 7.39
CA ARG A 612 21.16 17.34 7.48
C ARG A 612 21.37 18.13 8.77
N LEU A 613 21.48 17.44 9.90
CA LEU A 613 21.70 18.10 11.20
C LEU A 613 23.05 18.81 11.27
N SER A 614 24.09 18.28 10.61
CA SER A 614 25.41 18.91 10.52
C SER A 614 25.39 20.18 9.66
N GLN A 615 24.62 20.20 8.57
CA GLN A 615 24.49 21.39 7.70
C GLN A 615 23.79 22.55 8.39
N GLY A 616 22.81 22.28 9.27
CA GLY A 616 22.06 23.34 9.96
C GLY A 616 22.89 24.14 10.97
N THR A 617 23.97 23.58 11.51
CA THR A 617 24.78 24.25 12.54
C THR A 617 25.73 25.31 12.02
N SER A 618 26.11 25.28 10.74
CA SER A 618 27.09 26.23 10.18
C SER A 618 26.50 27.56 9.73
N GLY A 619 25.17 27.66 9.53
CA GLY A 619 24.53 28.84 8.91
C GLY A 619 24.01 29.92 9.86
N SER A 620 23.94 29.66 11.18
CA SER A 620 23.25 30.54 12.15
C SER A 620 24.10 31.73 12.63
N ASP A 621 25.42 31.58 12.74
CA ASP A 621 26.25 32.55 13.49
C ASP A 621 26.91 33.64 12.62
N GLY A 622 26.74 33.59 11.29
CA GLY A 622 27.43 34.50 10.36
C GLY A 622 26.62 35.69 9.80
N SER A 623 25.29 35.75 9.97
CA SER A 623 24.45 36.71 9.21
C SER A 623 23.93 37.92 10.02
N LYS A 624 24.58 38.28 11.13
CA LYS A 624 24.23 39.51 11.90
C LYS A 624 25.17 40.70 11.68
N SER A 625 26.20 40.59 10.84
CA SER A 625 27.03 41.73 10.44
C SER A 625 26.84 42.05 8.96
N GLY A 626 25.92 42.96 8.60
CA GLY A 626 26.00 43.57 7.26
C GLY A 626 24.74 44.11 6.58
N GLN A 627 23.52 43.99 7.11
CA GLN A 627 22.35 44.67 6.53
C GLN A 627 21.90 45.85 7.40
N ARG A 628 22.59 46.99 7.20
CA ARG A 628 22.18 48.31 7.67
C ARG A 628 22.20 49.26 6.46
N GLY A 629 21.02 49.75 6.06
CA GLY A 629 20.78 50.65 4.91
C GLY A 629 20.40 49.87 3.65
N VAL A 630 19.19 49.92 3.11
CA VAL A 630 18.51 51.11 2.59
C VAL A 630 17.00 51.02 2.88
N ARG A 631 16.47 52.01 3.64
CA ARG A 631 15.04 52.34 3.65
C ARG A 631 14.79 53.25 2.45
N ALA A 632 14.01 52.81 1.47
CA ALA A 632 13.39 53.69 0.49
C ALA A 632 11.89 53.75 0.76
N SER A 633 11.47 54.97 1.11
CA SER A 633 10.10 55.45 1.21
C SER A 633 9.44 55.55 -0.17
N SER A 634 8.18 55.16 -0.29
CA SER A 634 7.25 55.93 -1.14
C SER A 634 5.83 55.78 -0.58
N ALA A 635 5.25 56.93 -0.31
CA ALA A 635 3.92 57.15 0.22
C ALA A 635 2.93 57.39 -0.93
N GLU A 636 1.66 57.27 -0.57
CA GLU A 636 0.46 57.50 -1.35
C GLU A 636 0.29 58.94 -1.87
N ALA A 637 -0.28 59.06 -3.07
CA ALA A 637 -1.20 60.09 -3.58
C ALA A 637 -1.52 59.68 -5.04
N GLY A 638 -2.73 59.64 -5.61
CA GLY A 638 -4.01 60.27 -5.35
C GLY A 638 -4.55 60.80 -6.70
N CYS A 639 -5.86 60.62 -6.98
CA CYS A 639 -6.64 61.23 -8.08
C CYS A 639 -6.36 60.73 -9.54
N SER A 640 -7.30 60.51 -10.46
CA SER A 640 -8.66 61.04 -10.66
C SER A 640 -9.54 60.12 -11.52
N ARG A 641 -10.86 60.27 -11.33
CA ARG A 641 -11.97 59.83 -12.19
C ARG A 641 -11.91 60.44 -13.60
N GLU A 642 -12.43 59.72 -14.60
CA GLU A 642 -13.42 60.28 -15.53
C GLU A 642 -14.28 59.17 -16.16
N ALA A 643 -15.54 59.52 -16.42
CA ALA A 643 -16.66 58.66 -16.80
C ALA A 643 -17.28 59.15 -18.11
N ALA A 644 -17.86 58.24 -18.91
CA ALA A 644 -19.05 58.43 -19.77
C ALA A 644 -19.22 57.15 -20.61
N ALA A 645 -20.27 56.33 -20.44
CA ALA A 645 -21.69 56.52 -20.79
C ALA A 645 -22.03 56.16 -22.25
N ALA A 646 -22.78 55.07 -22.45
CA ALA A 646 -23.89 54.96 -23.42
C ALA A 646 -24.72 53.67 -23.15
N ARG A 647 -26.00 53.88 -22.81
CA ARG A 647 -27.15 52.93 -22.81
C ARG A 647 -27.89 53.06 -24.17
N PRO A 648 -29.11 52.51 -24.39
CA PRO A 648 -29.64 51.13 -24.25
C PRO A 648 -30.53 50.71 -25.46
N SER A 649 -31.04 49.48 -25.50
CA SER A 649 -32.41 49.09 -25.96
C SER A 649 -32.54 47.56 -26.00
N ASP A 650 -33.69 46.89 -25.94
CA ASP A 650 -35.03 47.03 -25.34
C ASP A 650 -35.79 45.75 -25.78
N ARG A 651 -36.73 45.25 -24.97
CA ARG A 651 -37.83 44.25 -25.25
C ARG A 651 -37.47 42.76 -25.46
N GLY A 652 -38.25 41.78 -24.98
CA GLY A 652 -39.58 41.74 -24.33
C GLY A 652 -39.69 40.51 -23.39
N ALA A 653 -40.52 40.54 -22.32
CA ALA A 653 -41.93 40.10 -22.27
C ALA A 653 -42.11 38.65 -22.79
N ASP A 654 -42.61 37.66 -22.04
CA ASP A 654 -43.83 37.62 -21.25
C ASP A 654 -43.89 36.37 -20.32
N ARG A 655 -44.54 36.52 -19.15
CA ARG A 655 -45.54 35.63 -18.47
C ARG A 655 -45.23 34.14 -18.20
N ASP A 656 -45.61 33.47 -17.11
CA ASP A 656 -46.66 33.53 -16.06
C ASP A 656 -46.05 32.88 -14.76
N GLY A 657 -46.49 33.02 -13.50
CA GLY A 657 -47.73 33.44 -12.87
C GLY A 657 -48.13 32.45 -11.74
N VAL A 658 -48.28 32.97 -10.49
CA VAL A 658 -49.18 32.48 -9.40
C VAL A 658 -48.62 31.38 -8.43
N PRO A 659 -48.96 31.31 -7.12
CA PRO A 659 -48.91 32.35 -6.06
C PRO A 659 -48.31 31.85 -4.70
N SER A 660 -48.11 32.80 -3.79
CA SER A 660 -47.91 32.60 -2.35
C SER A 660 -49.27 32.54 -1.62
N ALA A 661 -49.36 31.74 -0.56
CA ALA A 661 -50.42 31.84 0.45
C ALA A 661 -49.83 31.63 1.85
N ASP A 662 -49.91 32.68 2.65
CA ASP A 662 -49.93 32.66 4.11
C ASP A 662 -51.17 31.93 4.64
N SER A 663 -51.08 31.32 5.82
CA SER A 663 -51.88 31.68 7.01
C SER A 663 -51.95 30.55 8.05
N ASP A 664 -51.67 30.96 9.29
CA ASP A 664 -52.37 30.65 10.54
C ASP A 664 -52.99 29.25 10.79
N SER A 665 -52.55 28.62 11.89
CA SER A 665 -53.43 28.34 13.05
C SER A 665 -52.70 27.54 14.17
N LYS A 666 -52.54 28.17 15.33
CA LYS A 666 -52.76 27.56 16.67
C LYS A 666 -54.29 27.59 16.93
N PRO A 667 -54.90 26.84 17.88
CA PRO A 667 -54.37 26.50 19.21
C PRO A 667 -54.85 25.14 19.82
N GLN A 668 -54.52 24.99 21.12
CA GLN A 668 -55.08 24.13 22.17
C GLN A 668 -54.62 22.67 22.24
N ASP A 669 -54.56 21.98 23.37
CA ASP A 669 -54.45 22.19 24.84
C ASP A 669 -54.94 20.85 25.46
N GLY A 670 -54.41 20.47 26.62
CA GLY A 670 -54.79 19.25 27.35
C GLY A 670 -53.92 18.03 27.02
N GLY A 671 -53.36 17.27 27.95
CA GLY A 671 -53.50 17.26 29.40
C GLY A 671 -53.10 15.87 29.91
N ARG A 672 -52.31 15.85 30.99
CA ARG A 672 -52.16 14.79 32.02
C ARG A 672 -51.86 13.34 31.60
N GLY A 673 -50.84 12.78 32.23
CA GLY A 673 -50.71 11.33 32.45
C GLY A 673 -49.34 10.93 32.98
N ALA A 674 -49.21 10.86 34.30
CA ALA A 674 -48.02 10.34 35.01
C ALA A 674 -47.97 8.80 35.01
N VAL A 675 -46.92 8.26 35.65
CA VAL A 675 -46.59 6.85 35.95
C VAL A 675 -45.79 6.19 34.81
N GLY A 676 -44.53 5.74 34.96
CA GLY A 676 -43.78 5.31 36.12
C GLY A 676 -43.45 3.83 35.95
N ALA A 677 -42.18 3.46 35.70
CA ALA A 677 -41.59 2.18 36.10
C ALA A 677 -40.10 2.14 35.72
N ARG A 678 -39.27 1.99 36.75
CA ARG A 678 -37.93 1.38 36.65
C ARG A 678 -38.09 -0.13 36.53
N GLY A 679 -37.17 -0.75 35.79
CA GLY A 679 -36.77 -2.14 35.81
C GLY A 679 -35.36 -2.20 35.26
#